data_AF-A0A520F069-F1
#
_entry.id   AF-A0A520F069-F1
#
_cell.length_a   1.000
_cell.length_b   1.000
_cell.length_c   1.000
_cell.angle_alpha   90.00
_cell.angle_beta   90.00
_cell.angle_gamma   90.00
#
_symmetry.space_group_name_H-M   'P 1'
#
loop_
_entity.id
_entity.type
_entity.pdbx_description
1 polymer ?
#
loop_
_entity_poly.entity_id
_entity_poly.type
_entity_poly.pdbx_seq_one_letter_code
_entity_poly.pdbx_strand_id
1 'polypeptide(L)'
;MFKRIAVVNRGEAAVRLIRAVRELNAEHDYGIRTVALHTEAEKRAMFVRLADEAVTLRKPASGSAYLDYGVLEAALVESGADAVWVGWGFVAEDPTFADLVARLNITFIGPSADAMRLLGDKVEAKILAEKVGVPVAPWSGGPVETRADARRHAAAIGYPLIIKARSGGGGRGIRKVFHEDELELSLERTQGEAERSFGDPVVFLERLVTDARHVEVQVIADSHGNVWAPGVRDCSIQRRNQKVIEESSSPLLTKEQSDQLRTASAELVKAAGYQGAGTVEYLYQPEQKIFTFLEVNTRLQVEHPITEYTTGIDLVKLQILVADGQALPGDCPPEFGHAVEARLNAEDADNGFAPAPGTVELLKFPLGTGIRVDTGIAQGDVIPPDYDSMVAKVIAWGRDRSEALARLRNALRETTVVIDGGTTTKSFLLSLLDREEVISASADTGWLDRTEAGSQVGPTAVADIAIIAAAIDAYDAEEGRERTSFLNSARGGRPRATHAIGRTVELNYQGQAYKLEVGQTGTHRYSIESDGIGELQVDVERLGTYESRLVIGDRRYQVVTVAGAAHFLVEVDGISHQISQDEAGLVRAPAPAVVVAVPVAVGDEVEAGQTLVVLESMKMETAVRSPYAGTVREVLASVNGQVDAGAALLRVDQAGEQKVSEQAPRVQFRGVDDAAQRSPQRRALDRLDELAALITGFDVSGARARNLLSTYETLRAEVPRDDSELVTAELALLNTFADICELSRNRPTMDEENNDERVHSPREHFHSFLHSLDADVQGLPESFRAKLTRALAHYDAAIDEGRTPALEEAVYRVFLALQRMENQVPVIAALLGHWLSDSSAQPEATPAMAEVLERLIGATQARYPVIGDVARNLRFRLFDEPQIRIAREKVYDGVRGSLQYLAENPDAADYSARVAALVATPEPLIELLAQRITDPGALLEVITRQYYEIRTLEDVKAFDRDGKHFVTGNFELSGERLHLISTATDFDSLATTLDAVEDIAGPSPENLAVDLYLSWPDAPADGDVLSARLQEVLAAHSGSGRWRRVTVTVFGAVTRKMTYRRTTVEGSEPLAEDTIIRDMHPLTGQRLDLWRLKNFDGVRLPASAGTYLFHLTSKANPSDERLVALAEIRGITTQLDDAGNIVAVPEIERTVAACLDGIRRAQAGRGKKRLDANRVVLYVWPVLNVPADRIATIARHIAPLTIGAGLEEITLIARLAETPGA
;
A
#
# COMPACT_ATOMS: atom_id res chain seq x y z
N MET A 1 -46.20 -27.33 -33.40
CA MET A 1 -44.91 -26.89 -32.84
C MET A 1 -43.82 -26.98 -33.90
N PHE A 2 -43.09 -25.87 -34.10
CA PHE A 2 -41.95 -25.79 -35.01
C PHE A 2 -40.79 -26.70 -34.57
N LYS A 3 -40.04 -27.29 -35.51
CA LYS A 3 -38.83 -28.07 -35.19
C LYS A 3 -37.57 -27.23 -35.32
N ARG A 4 -37.54 -26.29 -36.26
CA ARG A 4 -36.42 -25.37 -36.47
C ARG A 4 -36.88 -23.94 -36.62
N ILE A 5 -36.30 -23.04 -35.84
CA ILE A 5 -36.54 -21.60 -35.92
C ILE A 5 -35.25 -20.89 -36.35
N ALA A 6 -35.26 -20.25 -37.51
CA ALA A 6 -34.16 -19.40 -37.96
C ALA A 6 -34.23 -18.02 -37.30
N VAL A 7 -33.08 -17.52 -36.87
CA VAL A 7 -32.93 -16.22 -36.21
C VAL A 7 -32.28 -15.24 -37.19
N VAL A 8 -33.08 -14.33 -37.74
CA VAL A 8 -32.60 -13.26 -38.64
C VAL A 8 -32.36 -12.01 -37.81
N ASN A 9 -31.46 -12.12 -36.84
CA ASN A 9 -31.02 -11.02 -36.00
C ASN A 9 -29.69 -11.40 -35.34
N ARG A 10 -29.12 -10.49 -34.57
CA ARG A 10 -27.85 -10.62 -33.85
C ARG A 10 -27.98 -10.11 -32.43
N GLY A 11 -26.87 -10.14 -31.70
CA GLY A 11 -26.75 -9.53 -30.37
C GLY A 11 -27.83 -10.02 -29.41
N GLU A 12 -28.37 -9.11 -28.59
CA GLU A 12 -29.29 -9.45 -27.50
C GLU A 12 -30.62 -10.01 -28.01
N ALA A 13 -31.15 -9.51 -29.14
CA ALA A 13 -32.37 -10.04 -29.75
C ALA A 13 -32.27 -11.54 -30.02
N ALA A 14 -31.17 -11.95 -30.67
CA ALA A 14 -30.95 -13.36 -31.00
C ALA A 14 -30.78 -14.22 -29.75
N VAL A 15 -30.03 -13.73 -28.74
CA VAL A 15 -29.86 -14.42 -27.46
C VAL A 15 -31.21 -14.61 -26.75
N ARG A 16 -32.07 -13.58 -26.75
CA ARG A 16 -33.38 -13.61 -26.10
C ARG A 16 -34.29 -14.71 -26.67
N LEU A 17 -34.37 -14.84 -27.99
CA LEU A 17 -35.11 -15.92 -28.64
C LEU A 17 -34.52 -17.30 -28.30
N ILE A 18 -33.20 -17.44 -28.38
CA ILE A 18 -32.54 -18.72 -28.08
C ILE A 18 -32.83 -19.18 -26.66
N ARG A 19 -32.84 -18.25 -25.69
CA ARG A 19 -33.24 -18.53 -24.30
C ARG A 19 -34.71 -18.93 -24.20
N ALA A 20 -35.62 -18.18 -24.82
CA ALA A 20 -37.06 -18.51 -24.83
C ALA A 20 -37.32 -19.93 -25.35
N VAL A 21 -36.66 -20.30 -26.46
CA VAL A 21 -36.79 -21.64 -27.06
C VAL A 21 -36.24 -22.72 -26.14
N ARG A 22 -35.07 -22.50 -25.51
CA ARG A 22 -34.49 -23.45 -24.55
C ARG A 22 -35.38 -23.67 -23.34
N GLU A 23 -35.97 -22.60 -22.82
CA GLU A 23 -36.91 -22.67 -21.70
C GLU A 23 -38.19 -23.42 -22.10
N LEU A 24 -38.78 -23.12 -23.26
CA LEU A 24 -39.94 -23.88 -23.78
C LEU A 24 -39.62 -25.37 -23.96
N ASN A 25 -38.44 -25.69 -24.45
CA ASN A 25 -37.98 -27.08 -24.56
C ASN A 25 -37.85 -27.73 -23.17
N ALA A 26 -37.35 -27.01 -22.17
CA ALA A 26 -37.24 -27.54 -20.81
C ALA A 26 -38.60 -27.70 -20.13
N GLU A 27 -39.55 -26.80 -20.39
CA GLU A 27 -40.91 -26.82 -19.82
C GLU A 27 -41.81 -27.87 -20.46
N HIS A 28 -41.67 -28.11 -21.77
CA HIS A 28 -42.64 -28.88 -22.55
C HIS A 28 -42.05 -29.97 -23.45
N ASP A 29 -40.73 -30.14 -23.48
CA ASP A 29 -40.03 -31.13 -24.32
C ASP A 29 -40.37 -31.01 -25.83
N TYR A 30 -40.55 -29.78 -26.32
CA TYR A 30 -40.91 -29.54 -27.72
C TYR A 30 -39.80 -29.88 -28.73
N GLY A 31 -38.54 -29.95 -28.29
CA GLY A 31 -37.40 -30.33 -29.13
C GLY A 31 -37.08 -29.34 -30.27
N ILE A 32 -37.42 -28.07 -30.10
CA ILE A 32 -37.18 -27.01 -31.08
C ILE A 32 -35.68 -26.71 -31.16
N ARG A 33 -35.10 -26.65 -32.35
CA ARG A 33 -33.72 -26.17 -32.57
C ARG A 33 -33.70 -24.75 -33.10
N THR A 34 -32.72 -23.98 -32.67
CA THR A 34 -32.48 -22.61 -33.12
C THR A 34 -31.34 -22.56 -34.14
N VAL A 35 -31.52 -21.82 -35.23
CA VAL A 35 -30.51 -21.62 -36.27
C VAL A 35 -30.10 -20.15 -36.32
N ALA A 36 -28.88 -19.83 -35.88
CA ALA A 36 -28.36 -18.47 -35.94
C ALA A 36 -27.88 -18.13 -37.36
N LEU A 37 -28.43 -17.08 -37.97
CA LEU A 37 -27.89 -16.49 -39.19
C LEU A 37 -26.86 -15.42 -38.81
N HIS A 38 -25.61 -15.58 -39.24
CA HIS A 38 -24.50 -14.73 -38.79
C HIS A 38 -23.55 -14.36 -39.93
N THR A 39 -22.89 -13.22 -39.85
CA THR A 39 -21.77 -12.88 -40.75
C THR A 39 -20.49 -13.60 -40.33
N GLU A 40 -19.47 -13.65 -41.21
CA GLU A 40 -18.18 -14.29 -40.87
C GLU A 40 -17.51 -13.64 -39.64
N ALA A 41 -17.66 -12.32 -39.46
CA ALA A 41 -17.12 -11.59 -38.31
C ALA A 41 -17.79 -12.01 -36.99
N GLU A 42 -19.05 -12.45 -37.04
CA GLU A 42 -19.85 -12.84 -35.88
C GLU A 42 -19.75 -14.33 -35.55
N LYS A 43 -18.94 -15.11 -36.27
CA LYS A 43 -18.84 -16.57 -36.09
C LYS A 43 -18.54 -17.01 -34.65
N ARG A 44 -17.93 -16.13 -33.85
CA ARG A 44 -17.63 -16.35 -32.44
C ARG A 44 -18.54 -15.59 -31.48
N ALA A 45 -19.49 -14.80 -31.96
CA ALA A 45 -20.38 -13.99 -31.12
C ALA A 45 -21.26 -14.88 -30.21
N MET A 46 -21.67 -14.33 -29.07
CA MET A 46 -22.46 -15.03 -28.07
C MET A 46 -23.68 -15.77 -28.63
N PHE A 47 -24.50 -15.13 -29.47
CA PHE A 47 -25.71 -15.76 -30.01
C PHE A 47 -25.41 -16.97 -30.91
N VAL A 48 -24.30 -16.96 -31.66
CA VAL A 48 -23.86 -18.08 -32.50
C VAL A 48 -23.39 -19.25 -31.64
N ARG A 49 -22.65 -18.96 -30.56
CA ARG A 49 -22.23 -19.99 -29.58
C ARG A 49 -23.42 -20.63 -28.84
N LEU A 50 -24.53 -19.90 -28.70
CA LEU A 50 -25.73 -20.36 -28.01
C LEU A 50 -26.73 -21.10 -28.92
N ALA A 51 -26.75 -20.82 -30.22
CA ALA A 51 -27.66 -21.52 -31.13
C ALA A 51 -27.29 -22.99 -31.30
N ASP A 52 -28.26 -23.83 -31.65
CA ASP A 52 -28.04 -25.26 -31.89
C ASP A 52 -27.34 -25.50 -33.24
N GLU A 53 -27.67 -24.68 -34.22
CA GLU A 53 -27.15 -24.68 -35.58
C GLU A 53 -26.81 -23.24 -36.00
N ALA A 54 -25.94 -23.07 -37.01
CA ALA A 54 -25.55 -21.77 -37.52
C ALA A 54 -25.34 -21.80 -39.03
N VAL A 55 -25.79 -20.74 -39.72
CA VAL A 55 -25.61 -20.56 -41.17
C VAL A 55 -24.95 -19.21 -41.41
N THR A 56 -23.87 -19.22 -42.18
CA THR A 56 -23.10 -18.00 -42.47
C THR A 56 -23.73 -17.21 -43.62
N LEU A 57 -24.11 -15.97 -43.34
CA LEU A 57 -24.56 -14.99 -44.33
C LEU A 57 -23.38 -14.55 -45.19
N ARG A 58 -23.50 -14.79 -46.51
CA ARG A 58 -22.50 -14.34 -47.47
C ARG A 58 -22.46 -12.82 -47.52
N LYS A 59 -21.26 -12.25 -47.57
CA LYS A 59 -21.08 -10.79 -47.65
C LYS A 59 -21.65 -10.27 -48.99
N PRO A 60 -22.66 -9.37 -48.97
CA PRO A 60 -23.19 -8.78 -50.20
C PRO A 60 -22.18 -7.79 -50.81
N ALA A 61 -22.41 -7.40 -52.08
CA ALA A 61 -21.54 -6.45 -52.79
C ALA A 61 -21.57 -5.04 -52.16
N SER A 62 -22.69 -4.67 -51.55
CA SER A 62 -22.89 -3.41 -50.80
C SER A 62 -24.03 -3.57 -49.80
N GLY A 63 -23.95 -2.90 -48.65
CA GLY A 63 -24.99 -2.94 -47.60
C GLY A 63 -24.80 -4.07 -46.57
N SER A 64 -25.74 -4.16 -45.62
CA SER A 64 -25.73 -5.20 -44.58
C SER A 64 -26.29 -6.51 -45.11
N ALA A 65 -25.65 -7.64 -44.76
CA ALA A 65 -26.14 -8.98 -45.13
C ALA A 65 -27.53 -9.29 -44.53
N TYR A 66 -27.88 -8.65 -43.41
CA TYR A 66 -29.19 -8.75 -42.77
C TYR A 66 -30.30 -7.96 -43.48
N LEU A 67 -29.96 -7.16 -44.51
CA LEU A 67 -30.91 -6.38 -45.31
C LEU A 67 -30.99 -6.85 -46.78
N ASP A 68 -30.22 -7.87 -47.16
CA ASP A 68 -30.17 -8.37 -48.53
C ASP A 68 -31.06 -9.62 -48.69
N TYR A 69 -32.16 -9.47 -49.43
CA TYR A 69 -33.13 -10.56 -49.63
C TYR A 69 -32.58 -11.78 -50.34
N GLY A 70 -31.63 -11.62 -51.27
CA GLY A 70 -31.03 -12.76 -51.95
C GLY A 70 -30.15 -13.57 -51.01
N VAL A 71 -29.40 -12.89 -50.15
CA VAL A 71 -28.57 -13.52 -49.12
C VAL A 71 -29.45 -14.21 -48.07
N LEU A 72 -30.50 -13.54 -47.59
CA LEU A 72 -31.42 -14.10 -46.60
C LEU A 72 -32.22 -15.28 -47.15
N GLU A 73 -32.73 -15.21 -48.39
CA GLU A 73 -33.43 -16.32 -49.06
C GLU A 73 -32.54 -17.56 -49.16
N ALA A 74 -31.29 -17.40 -49.61
CA ALA A 74 -30.34 -18.50 -49.70
C ALA A 74 -30.05 -19.13 -48.33
N ALA A 75 -29.85 -18.30 -47.30
CA ALA A 75 -29.56 -18.77 -45.94
C ALA A 75 -30.77 -19.48 -45.28
N LEU A 76 -31.98 -18.97 -45.49
CA LEU A 76 -33.21 -19.61 -45.01
C LEU A 76 -33.44 -20.97 -45.65
N VAL A 77 -33.22 -21.09 -46.97
CA VAL A 77 -33.28 -22.37 -47.67
C VAL A 77 -32.23 -23.35 -47.15
N GLU A 78 -30.99 -22.89 -46.94
CA GLU A 78 -29.90 -23.70 -46.38
C GLU A 78 -30.21 -24.16 -44.95
N SER A 79 -30.84 -23.31 -44.13
CA SER A 79 -31.19 -23.61 -42.73
C SER A 79 -32.26 -24.70 -42.57
N GLY A 80 -33.12 -24.88 -43.57
CA GLY A 80 -34.27 -25.80 -43.48
C GLY A 80 -35.20 -25.48 -42.31
N ALA A 81 -35.36 -24.20 -41.97
CA ALA A 81 -36.20 -23.75 -40.86
C ALA A 81 -37.70 -23.84 -41.20
N ASP A 82 -38.52 -24.20 -40.21
CA ASP A 82 -39.99 -24.21 -40.34
C ASP A 82 -40.58 -22.81 -40.07
N ALA A 83 -39.87 -22.02 -39.27
CA ALA A 83 -40.27 -20.68 -38.90
C ALA A 83 -39.06 -19.73 -38.81
N VAL A 84 -39.31 -18.44 -38.94
CA VAL A 84 -38.29 -17.39 -38.82
C VAL A 84 -38.71 -16.35 -37.78
N TRP A 85 -37.77 -15.95 -36.94
CA TRP A 85 -37.95 -14.85 -36.00
C TRP A 85 -36.93 -13.75 -36.30
N VAL A 86 -37.42 -12.52 -36.32
CA VAL A 86 -36.65 -11.33 -36.74
C VAL A 86 -36.44 -10.33 -35.61
N GLY A 87 -37.16 -10.46 -34.48
CA GLY A 87 -37.04 -9.53 -33.35
C GLY A 87 -37.32 -8.09 -33.75
N TRP A 88 -36.30 -7.23 -33.64
CA TRP A 88 -36.33 -5.82 -34.00
C TRP A 88 -35.14 -5.41 -34.87
N GLY A 89 -35.29 -4.31 -35.62
CA GLY A 89 -34.29 -3.86 -36.58
C GLY A 89 -34.24 -4.74 -37.84
N PHE A 90 -33.31 -4.43 -38.73
CA PHE A 90 -33.15 -5.12 -40.03
C PHE A 90 -34.48 -5.21 -40.81
N VAL A 91 -34.95 -6.44 -41.05
CA VAL A 91 -36.17 -6.75 -41.81
C VAL A 91 -37.42 -6.91 -40.93
N ALA A 92 -37.35 -6.56 -39.64
CA ALA A 92 -38.43 -6.82 -38.69
C ALA A 92 -39.76 -6.11 -39.01
N GLU A 93 -39.71 -4.96 -39.68
CA GLU A 93 -40.87 -4.18 -40.10
C GLU A 93 -41.08 -4.21 -41.62
N ASP A 94 -40.36 -5.08 -42.37
CA ASP A 94 -40.46 -5.10 -43.83
C ASP A 94 -41.51 -6.14 -44.32
N PRO A 95 -42.65 -5.70 -44.88
CA PRO A 95 -43.67 -6.62 -45.39
C PRO A 95 -43.17 -7.47 -46.56
N THR A 96 -42.17 -7.01 -47.32
CA THR A 96 -41.54 -7.75 -48.42
C THR A 96 -40.80 -8.97 -47.91
N PHE A 97 -40.19 -8.87 -46.73
CA PHE A 97 -39.53 -10.01 -46.09
C PHE A 97 -40.55 -11.05 -45.61
N ALA A 98 -41.66 -10.59 -45.01
CA ALA A 98 -42.77 -11.47 -44.62
C ALA A 98 -43.36 -12.22 -45.83
N ASP A 99 -43.52 -11.56 -46.98
CA ASP A 99 -43.92 -12.21 -48.23
C ASP A 99 -42.86 -13.21 -48.72
N LEU A 100 -41.57 -12.85 -48.65
CA LEU A 100 -40.47 -13.74 -49.05
C LEU A 100 -40.52 -15.06 -48.26
N VAL A 101 -40.63 -15.00 -46.94
CA VAL A 101 -40.68 -16.24 -46.13
C VAL A 101 -41.96 -17.04 -46.35
N ALA A 102 -43.10 -16.36 -46.59
CA ALA A 102 -44.33 -17.04 -46.99
C ALA A 102 -44.17 -17.79 -48.33
N ARG A 103 -43.49 -17.20 -49.32
CA ARG A 103 -43.17 -17.89 -50.60
C ARG A 103 -42.27 -19.10 -50.41
N LEU A 104 -41.41 -19.10 -49.39
CA LEU A 104 -40.55 -20.23 -49.02
C LEU A 104 -41.26 -21.31 -48.20
N ASN A 105 -42.55 -21.13 -47.86
CA ASN A 105 -43.31 -21.95 -46.92
C ASN A 105 -42.71 -21.99 -45.50
N ILE A 106 -42.12 -20.87 -45.07
CA ILE A 106 -41.58 -20.68 -43.72
C ILE A 106 -42.53 -19.76 -42.96
N THR A 107 -42.94 -20.14 -41.75
CA THR A 107 -43.82 -19.32 -40.91
C THR A 107 -43.07 -18.11 -40.38
N PHE A 108 -43.57 -16.91 -40.66
CA PHE A 108 -43.08 -15.68 -40.04
C PHE A 108 -43.61 -15.56 -38.61
N ILE A 109 -42.72 -15.51 -37.61
CA ILE A 109 -43.09 -15.30 -36.20
C ILE A 109 -43.24 -13.78 -35.96
N GLY A 110 -44.37 -13.23 -36.40
CA GLY A 110 -44.72 -11.82 -36.33
C GLY A 110 -46.02 -11.54 -37.09
N PRO A 111 -46.36 -10.27 -37.37
CA PRO A 111 -47.58 -9.94 -38.09
C PRO A 111 -47.50 -10.30 -39.58
N SER A 112 -48.67 -10.39 -40.22
CA SER A 112 -48.77 -10.61 -41.66
C SER A 112 -48.26 -9.40 -42.44
N ALA A 113 -47.79 -9.64 -43.68
CA ALA A 113 -47.34 -8.58 -44.59
C ALA A 113 -48.44 -7.53 -44.85
N ASP A 114 -49.71 -7.96 -44.92
CA ASP A 114 -50.85 -7.05 -45.11
C ASP A 114 -51.10 -6.16 -43.89
N ALA A 115 -50.98 -6.71 -42.68
CA ALA A 115 -51.08 -5.92 -41.45
C ALA A 115 -49.91 -4.93 -41.33
N MET A 116 -48.69 -5.34 -41.70
CA MET A 116 -47.52 -4.46 -41.77
C MET A 116 -47.72 -3.31 -42.75
N ARG A 117 -48.24 -3.56 -43.96
CA ARG A 117 -48.53 -2.50 -44.94
C ARG A 117 -49.60 -1.52 -44.45
N LEU A 118 -50.69 -2.05 -43.89
CA LEU A 118 -51.81 -1.25 -43.39
C LEU A 118 -51.37 -0.32 -42.27
N LEU A 119 -50.57 -0.82 -41.33
CA LEU A 119 -50.13 -0.07 -40.16
C LEU A 119 -48.87 0.77 -40.41
N GLY A 120 -48.04 0.38 -41.39
CA GLY A 120 -46.85 1.13 -41.80
C GLY A 120 -47.19 2.37 -42.65
N ASP A 121 -48.33 2.36 -43.34
CA ASP A 121 -48.84 3.56 -44.01
C ASP A 121 -49.43 4.53 -42.98
N LYS A 122 -48.75 5.66 -42.74
CA LYS A 122 -49.13 6.62 -41.71
C LYS A 122 -50.49 7.25 -41.92
N VAL A 123 -50.97 7.33 -43.15
CA VAL A 123 -52.29 7.88 -43.49
C VAL A 123 -53.36 6.83 -43.21
N GLU A 124 -53.19 5.61 -43.74
CA GLU A 124 -54.16 4.52 -43.53
C GLU A 124 -54.24 4.09 -42.05
N ALA A 125 -53.11 4.03 -41.35
CA ALA A 125 -53.06 3.74 -39.92
C ALA A 125 -53.83 4.78 -39.09
N LYS A 126 -53.73 6.08 -39.44
CA LYS A 126 -54.49 7.15 -38.79
C LYS A 126 -55.99 7.08 -39.09
N ILE A 127 -56.36 6.79 -40.34
CA ILE A 127 -57.78 6.59 -40.71
C ILE A 127 -58.37 5.40 -39.94
N LEU A 128 -57.61 4.31 -39.83
CA LEU A 128 -58.01 3.15 -39.04
C LEU A 128 -58.15 3.51 -37.55
N ALA A 129 -57.18 4.23 -36.99
CA ALA A 129 -57.20 4.74 -35.62
C ALA A 129 -58.45 5.59 -35.34
N GLU A 130 -58.78 6.55 -36.21
CA GLU A 130 -60.01 7.36 -36.09
C GLU A 130 -61.27 6.49 -36.13
N LYS A 131 -61.32 5.51 -37.03
CA LYS A 131 -62.46 4.61 -37.20
C LYS A 131 -62.74 3.76 -35.96
N VAL A 132 -61.70 3.36 -35.23
CA VAL A 132 -61.83 2.59 -33.98
C VAL A 132 -61.89 3.48 -32.73
N GLY A 133 -61.92 4.81 -32.90
CA GLY A 133 -62.05 5.77 -31.80
C GLY A 133 -60.76 6.04 -31.01
N VAL A 134 -59.59 5.71 -31.58
CA VAL A 134 -58.30 6.06 -31.01
C VAL A 134 -58.04 7.56 -31.25
N PRO A 135 -57.69 8.36 -30.22
CA PRO A 135 -57.40 9.78 -30.38
C PRO A 135 -56.20 10.02 -31.32
N VAL A 136 -56.40 10.81 -32.37
CA VAL A 136 -55.33 11.32 -33.26
C VAL A 136 -55.22 12.83 -33.12
N ALA A 137 -54.01 13.38 -33.29
CA ALA A 137 -53.86 14.83 -33.34
C ALA A 137 -54.54 15.40 -34.59
N PRO A 138 -55.02 16.66 -34.54
CA PRO A 138 -55.55 17.34 -35.71
C PRO A 138 -54.55 17.26 -36.87
N TRP A 139 -55.00 16.71 -37.99
CA TRP A 139 -54.17 16.46 -39.17
C TRP A 139 -54.96 16.76 -40.44
N SER A 140 -54.32 16.68 -41.61
CA SER A 140 -54.94 17.04 -42.89
C SER A 140 -56.08 16.13 -43.33
N GLY A 141 -56.29 14.98 -42.69
CA GLY A 141 -57.32 14.00 -43.06
C GLY A 141 -57.01 13.24 -44.35
N GLY A 142 -55.78 13.36 -44.85
CA GLY A 142 -55.32 12.77 -46.11
C GLY A 142 -54.04 13.43 -46.65
N PRO A 143 -53.58 12.98 -47.83
CA PRO A 143 -52.44 13.55 -48.54
C PRO A 143 -52.55 15.06 -48.80
N VAL A 144 -51.41 15.76 -48.81
CA VAL A 144 -51.30 17.16 -49.20
C VAL A 144 -50.44 17.28 -50.45
N GLU A 145 -51.10 17.59 -51.57
CA GLU A 145 -50.48 17.57 -52.90
C GLU A 145 -49.93 18.94 -53.33
N THR A 146 -50.62 20.02 -52.98
CA THR A 146 -50.29 21.37 -53.46
C THR A 146 -49.95 22.34 -52.33
N ARG A 147 -49.21 23.41 -52.65
CA ARG A 147 -48.95 24.52 -51.71
C ARG A 147 -50.24 25.18 -51.21
N ALA A 148 -51.26 25.26 -52.07
CA ALA A 148 -52.56 25.81 -51.70
C ALA A 148 -53.29 24.91 -50.68
N ASP A 149 -53.23 23.59 -50.87
CA ASP A 149 -53.75 22.62 -49.91
C ASP A 149 -53.01 22.68 -48.57
N ALA A 150 -51.67 22.78 -48.61
CA ALA A 150 -50.87 22.91 -47.40
C ALA A 150 -51.28 24.15 -46.59
N ARG A 151 -51.44 25.31 -47.23
CA ARG A 151 -51.90 26.55 -46.55
C ARG A 151 -53.30 26.39 -45.96
N ARG A 152 -54.24 25.79 -46.71
CA ARG A 152 -55.61 25.54 -46.24
C ARG A 152 -55.64 24.63 -45.02
N HIS A 153 -54.90 23.52 -45.05
CA HIS A 153 -54.80 22.59 -43.92
C HIS A 153 -54.07 23.21 -42.73
N ALA A 154 -52.97 23.93 -42.97
CA ALA A 154 -52.22 24.63 -41.93
C ALA A 154 -53.07 25.66 -41.18
N ALA A 155 -53.91 26.42 -41.89
CA ALA A 155 -54.84 27.38 -41.27
C ALA A 155 -55.93 26.70 -40.43
N ALA A 156 -56.37 25.50 -40.83
CA ALA A 156 -57.38 24.72 -40.10
C ALA A 156 -56.82 24.01 -38.85
N ILE A 157 -55.59 23.48 -38.94
CA ILE A 157 -54.91 22.75 -37.85
C ILE A 157 -54.27 23.72 -36.85
N GLY A 158 -53.70 24.83 -37.35
CA GLY A 158 -52.97 25.84 -36.57
C GLY A 158 -51.52 25.48 -36.28
N TYR A 159 -50.65 26.48 -36.15
CA TYR A 159 -49.20 26.35 -35.86
C TYR A 159 -48.88 26.21 -34.36
N PRO A 160 -47.82 25.46 -33.97
CA PRO A 160 -46.86 24.77 -34.83
C PRO A 160 -47.39 23.45 -35.42
N LEU A 161 -46.85 23.09 -36.58
CA LEU A 161 -47.21 21.92 -37.39
C LEU A 161 -46.00 21.02 -37.61
N ILE A 162 -46.26 19.79 -38.04
CA ILE A 162 -45.26 18.86 -38.53
C ILE A 162 -45.71 18.31 -39.89
N ILE A 163 -44.82 18.34 -40.87
CA ILE A 163 -44.99 17.72 -42.18
C ILE A 163 -44.33 16.35 -42.10
N LYS A 164 -45.06 15.31 -42.45
CA LYS A 164 -44.59 13.92 -42.42
C LYS A 164 -44.83 13.25 -43.77
N ALA A 165 -43.83 12.54 -44.27
CA ALA A 165 -43.98 11.65 -45.41
C ALA A 165 -44.92 10.49 -45.07
N ARG A 166 -45.77 10.09 -46.03
CA ARG A 166 -46.68 8.95 -45.88
C ARG A 166 -45.93 7.66 -45.56
N SER A 167 -44.87 7.41 -46.31
CA SER A 167 -44.05 6.20 -46.24
C SER A 167 -42.79 6.37 -45.38
N GLY A 168 -42.73 7.42 -44.55
CA GLY A 168 -41.53 7.79 -43.80
C GLY A 168 -41.40 7.11 -42.43
N GLY A 169 -40.37 6.27 -42.26
CA GLY A 169 -39.97 5.68 -40.97
C GLY A 169 -38.71 6.32 -40.37
N GLY A 170 -38.50 6.17 -39.06
CA GLY A 170 -37.23 6.51 -38.39
C GLY A 170 -36.80 7.98 -38.44
N GLY A 171 -37.74 8.93 -38.37
CA GLY A 171 -37.45 10.37 -38.33
C GLY A 171 -37.10 11.01 -39.68
N ARG A 172 -37.05 10.23 -40.77
CA ARG A 172 -36.78 10.72 -42.13
C ARG A 172 -38.06 11.17 -42.83
N GLY A 173 -37.97 12.22 -43.64
CA GLY A 173 -39.14 12.83 -44.28
C GLY A 173 -40.06 13.53 -43.28
N ILE A 174 -39.49 14.11 -42.22
CA ILE A 174 -40.21 14.87 -41.19
C ILE A 174 -39.64 16.29 -41.07
N ARG A 175 -40.51 17.31 -41.01
CA ARG A 175 -40.12 18.71 -40.76
C ARG A 175 -41.12 19.42 -39.85
N LYS A 176 -40.60 20.10 -38.82
CA LYS A 176 -41.38 20.98 -37.94
C LYS A 176 -41.54 22.34 -38.60
N VAL A 177 -42.72 22.94 -38.49
CA VAL A 177 -43.07 24.24 -39.08
C VAL A 177 -43.72 25.08 -37.98
N PHE A 178 -43.03 26.12 -37.50
CA PHE A 178 -43.50 26.94 -36.38
C PHE A 178 -44.33 28.13 -36.85
N HIS A 179 -44.04 28.63 -38.06
CA HIS A 179 -44.66 29.82 -38.61
C HIS A 179 -45.05 29.63 -40.09
N GLU A 180 -45.97 30.46 -40.58
CA GLU A 180 -46.53 30.33 -41.93
C GLU A 180 -45.50 30.53 -43.06
N ASP A 181 -44.52 31.40 -42.84
CA ASP A 181 -43.43 31.69 -43.77
C ASP A 181 -42.47 30.50 -43.98
N GLU A 182 -42.45 29.54 -43.05
CA GLU A 182 -41.64 28.32 -43.15
C GLU A 182 -42.34 27.19 -43.94
N LEU A 183 -43.66 27.28 -44.15
CA LEU A 183 -44.50 26.17 -44.61
C LEU A 183 -44.11 25.68 -46.01
N GLU A 184 -44.00 26.60 -46.98
CA GLU A 184 -43.76 26.24 -48.39
C GLU A 184 -42.41 25.56 -48.58
N LEU A 185 -41.35 26.15 -48.00
CA LEU A 185 -40.01 25.61 -48.09
C LEU A 185 -39.91 24.24 -47.40
N SER A 186 -40.57 24.08 -46.26
CA SER A 186 -40.60 22.82 -45.51
C SER A 186 -41.36 21.73 -46.27
N LEU A 187 -42.47 22.07 -46.94
CA LEU A 187 -43.24 21.15 -47.77
C LEU A 187 -42.39 20.62 -48.92
N GLU A 188 -41.77 21.49 -49.71
CA GLU A 188 -40.94 21.10 -50.86
C GLU A 188 -39.75 20.24 -50.45
N ARG A 189 -39.08 20.63 -49.36
CA ARG A 189 -37.96 19.85 -48.82
C ARG A 189 -38.39 18.47 -48.35
N THR A 190 -39.55 18.37 -47.71
CA THR A 190 -40.07 17.09 -47.21
C THR A 190 -40.53 16.19 -48.34
N GLN A 191 -41.26 16.71 -49.33
CA GLN A 191 -41.66 15.96 -50.53
C GLN A 191 -40.44 15.49 -51.33
N GLY A 192 -39.44 16.35 -51.53
CA GLY A 192 -38.20 16.00 -52.22
C GLY A 192 -37.30 15.03 -51.44
N GLU A 193 -37.35 15.03 -50.11
CA GLU A 193 -36.71 14.02 -49.28
C GLU A 193 -37.46 12.68 -49.35
N ALA A 194 -38.79 12.72 -49.32
CA ALA A 194 -39.66 11.54 -49.40
C ALA A 194 -39.51 10.81 -50.74
N GLU A 195 -39.52 11.55 -51.86
CA GLU A 195 -39.27 11.02 -53.20
C GLU A 195 -37.89 10.32 -53.27
N ARG A 196 -36.84 10.99 -52.80
CA ARG A 196 -35.47 10.44 -52.88
C ARG A 196 -35.25 9.25 -51.97
N SER A 197 -35.91 9.21 -50.82
CA SER A 197 -35.67 8.21 -49.79
C SER A 197 -36.62 7.01 -49.87
N PHE A 198 -37.85 7.23 -50.33
CA PHE A 198 -38.93 6.23 -50.30
C PHE A 198 -39.58 6.03 -51.68
N GLY A 199 -39.23 6.82 -52.70
CA GLY A 199 -39.87 6.76 -54.02
C GLY A 199 -41.33 7.23 -54.03
N ASP A 200 -41.75 7.93 -52.97
CA ASP A 200 -43.11 8.41 -52.78
C ASP A 200 -43.07 9.86 -52.25
N PRO A 201 -43.51 10.87 -53.02
CA PRO A 201 -43.44 12.27 -52.61
C PRO A 201 -44.60 12.66 -51.69
N VAL A 202 -45.52 11.74 -51.38
CA VAL A 202 -46.74 12.05 -50.63
C VAL A 202 -46.42 12.40 -49.18
N VAL A 203 -46.96 13.53 -48.73
CA VAL A 203 -46.84 14.04 -47.35
C VAL A 203 -48.21 14.39 -46.78
N PHE A 204 -48.31 14.48 -45.46
CA PHE A 204 -49.47 15.00 -44.74
C PHE A 204 -49.03 16.01 -43.68
N LEU A 205 -49.98 16.83 -43.21
CA LEU A 205 -49.75 17.81 -42.15
C LEU A 205 -50.44 17.37 -40.87
N GLU A 206 -49.77 17.54 -39.74
CA GLU A 206 -50.30 17.24 -38.41
C GLU A 206 -49.92 18.34 -37.43
N ARG A 207 -50.72 18.55 -36.39
CA ARG A 207 -50.38 19.42 -35.26
C ARG A 207 -49.11 18.91 -34.57
N LEU A 208 -48.11 19.78 -34.39
CA LEU A 208 -46.96 19.43 -33.56
C LEU A 208 -47.38 19.46 -32.09
N VAL A 209 -47.27 18.31 -31.41
CA VAL A 209 -47.44 18.23 -29.95
C VAL A 209 -46.07 18.47 -29.31
N THR A 210 -45.93 19.57 -28.57
CA THR A 210 -44.73 19.89 -27.79
C THR A 210 -44.89 19.45 -26.34
N ASP A 211 -43.78 19.32 -25.62
CA ASP A 211 -43.75 19.07 -24.17
C ASP A 211 -44.56 17.82 -23.77
N ALA A 212 -44.56 16.83 -24.67
CA ALA A 212 -45.28 15.58 -24.52
C ALA A 212 -44.38 14.47 -24.01
N ARG A 213 -45.01 13.56 -23.27
CA ARG A 213 -44.48 12.25 -22.91
C ARG A 213 -44.68 11.27 -24.06
N HIS A 214 -43.71 10.40 -24.28
CA HIS A 214 -43.85 9.28 -25.19
C HIS A 214 -44.34 8.08 -24.39
N VAL A 215 -45.59 7.66 -24.62
CA VAL A 215 -46.19 6.52 -23.93
C VAL A 215 -46.63 5.47 -24.93
N GLU A 216 -46.54 4.21 -24.55
CA GLU A 216 -46.71 3.08 -25.47
C GLU A 216 -47.54 2.00 -24.83
N VAL A 217 -48.25 1.23 -25.65
CA VAL A 217 -49.00 0.07 -25.19
C VAL A 217 -48.41 -1.18 -25.84
N GLN A 218 -47.90 -2.09 -25.01
CA GLN A 218 -47.54 -3.43 -25.48
C GLN A 218 -48.81 -4.15 -25.90
N VAL A 219 -48.80 -4.79 -27.06
CA VAL A 219 -49.90 -5.66 -27.52
C VAL A 219 -49.38 -7.01 -27.99
N ILE A 220 -50.21 -8.04 -27.86
CA ILE A 220 -50.01 -9.34 -28.51
C ILE A 220 -51.36 -9.91 -28.93
N ALA A 221 -51.46 -10.38 -30.17
CA ALA A 221 -52.70 -10.87 -30.76
C ALA A 221 -52.54 -12.28 -31.34
N ASP A 222 -53.53 -13.15 -31.13
CA ASP A 222 -53.56 -14.50 -31.69
C ASP A 222 -54.40 -14.63 -32.97
N SER A 223 -54.31 -15.78 -33.63
CA SER A 223 -55.11 -16.11 -34.81
C SER A 223 -56.60 -16.39 -34.48
N HIS A 224 -57.00 -16.36 -33.21
CA HIS A 224 -58.37 -16.63 -32.74
C HIS A 224 -59.14 -15.35 -32.42
N GLY A 225 -58.51 -14.18 -32.63
CA GLY A 225 -59.12 -12.86 -32.43
C GLY A 225 -58.99 -12.33 -31.00
N ASN A 226 -58.20 -12.98 -30.14
CA ASN A 226 -57.87 -12.48 -28.82
C ASN A 226 -56.69 -11.52 -28.91
N VAL A 227 -56.78 -10.39 -28.21
CA VAL A 227 -55.72 -9.38 -28.14
C VAL A 227 -55.49 -9.04 -26.67
N TRP A 228 -54.26 -9.22 -26.21
CA TRP A 228 -53.82 -8.75 -24.90
C TRP A 228 -53.08 -7.43 -25.04
N ALA A 229 -53.38 -6.49 -24.15
CA ALA A 229 -52.63 -5.26 -23.96
C ALA A 229 -51.99 -5.29 -22.55
N PRO A 230 -50.89 -6.01 -22.33
CA PRO A 230 -50.39 -6.34 -20.99
C PRO A 230 -49.90 -5.16 -20.17
N GLY A 231 -49.53 -4.03 -20.77
CA GLY A 231 -49.12 -2.87 -20.00
C GLY A 231 -48.83 -1.63 -20.84
N VAL A 232 -48.64 -0.52 -20.14
CA VAL A 232 -48.21 0.75 -20.73
C VAL A 232 -46.72 0.95 -20.43
N ARG A 233 -45.97 1.60 -21.31
CA ARG A 233 -44.59 2.03 -21.07
C ARG A 233 -44.47 3.53 -21.25
N ASP A 234 -43.57 4.16 -20.50
CA ASP A 234 -43.16 5.55 -20.70
C ASP A 234 -41.69 5.53 -21.16
N CYS A 235 -41.48 6.01 -22.38
CA CYS A 235 -40.17 6.05 -23.03
C CYS A 235 -39.74 7.50 -23.24
N SER A 236 -40.22 8.45 -22.44
CA SER A 236 -40.03 9.90 -22.68
C SER A 236 -38.57 10.35 -22.61
N ILE A 237 -37.70 9.62 -21.92
CA ILE A 237 -36.29 9.98 -21.77
C ILE A 237 -35.52 9.47 -23.00
N GLN A 238 -35.38 10.35 -23.99
CA GLN A 238 -34.78 10.04 -25.29
C GLN A 238 -33.73 11.08 -25.68
N ARG A 239 -32.69 10.66 -26.41
CA ARG A 239 -31.67 11.52 -27.03
C ARG A 239 -31.72 11.38 -28.53
N ARG A 240 -31.96 12.48 -29.28
CA ARG A 240 -32.07 12.44 -30.76
C ARG A 240 -33.02 11.34 -31.25
N ASN A 241 -34.13 11.15 -30.54
CA ASN A 241 -35.13 10.07 -30.72
C ASN A 241 -34.64 8.63 -30.40
N GLN A 242 -33.46 8.46 -29.81
CA GLN A 242 -32.99 7.18 -29.26
C GLN A 242 -33.44 7.07 -27.80
N LYS A 243 -34.16 6.00 -27.46
CA LYS A 243 -34.62 5.75 -26.07
C LYS A 243 -33.42 5.38 -25.19
N VAL A 244 -33.39 5.94 -23.97
CA VAL A 244 -32.27 5.79 -23.02
C VAL A 244 -32.74 5.13 -21.73
N ILE A 245 -33.85 5.63 -21.18
CA ILE A 245 -34.53 5.09 -19.99
C ILE A 245 -35.99 4.85 -20.36
N GLU A 246 -36.50 3.69 -19.97
CA GLU A 246 -37.87 3.25 -20.20
C GLU A 246 -38.46 2.71 -18.90
N GLU A 247 -39.70 3.07 -18.59
CA GLU A 247 -40.36 2.62 -17.36
C GLU A 247 -41.77 2.08 -17.61
N SER A 248 -42.18 1.11 -16.79
CA SER A 248 -43.50 0.49 -16.87
C SER A 248 -44.56 1.40 -16.28
N SER A 249 -45.60 1.70 -17.05
CA SER A 249 -46.62 2.70 -16.79
C SER A 249 -46.03 4.10 -16.58
N SER A 250 -46.59 5.07 -17.29
CA SER A 250 -46.24 6.46 -17.06
C SER A 250 -46.74 6.92 -15.68
N PRO A 251 -45.88 7.52 -14.83
CA PRO A 251 -46.27 8.01 -13.50
C PRO A 251 -47.22 9.20 -13.58
N LEU A 252 -47.38 9.81 -14.77
CA LEU A 252 -48.29 10.93 -15.00
C LEU A 252 -49.70 10.48 -15.44
N LEU A 253 -49.92 9.19 -15.67
CA LEU A 253 -51.20 8.65 -16.09
C LEU A 253 -51.98 8.08 -14.91
N THR A 254 -53.27 8.39 -14.85
CA THR A 254 -54.17 7.68 -13.92
C THR A 254 -54.45 6.28 -14.44
N LYS A 255 -54.94 5.40 -13.56
CA LYS A 255 -55.32 4.04 -13.93
C LYS A 255 -56.36 4.04 -15.06
N GLU A 256 -57.34 4.93 -15.00
CA GLU A 256 -58.39 5.05 -16.01
C GLU A 256 -57.84 5.46 -17.37
N GLN A 257 -56.87 6.38 -17.40
CA GLN A 257 -56.19 6.78 -18.63
C GLN A 257 -55.37 5.64 -19.23
N SER A 258 -54.66 4.89 -18.39
CA SER A 258 -53.92 3.68 -18.80
C SER A 258 -54.86 2.61 -19.37
N ASP A 259 -55.96 2.30 -18.67
CA ASP A 259 -56.96 1.32 -19.12
C ASP A 259 -57.62 1.75 -20.45
N GLN A 260 -57.85 3.05 -20.64
CA GLN A 260 -58.38 3.60 -21.89
C GLN A 260 -57.40 3.38 -23.05
N LEU A 261 -56.11 3.69 -22.86
CA LEU A 261 -55.08 3.45 -23.88
C LEU A 261 -54.97 1.97 -24.25
N ARG A 262 -54.98 1.09 -23.23
CA ARG A 262 -54.92 -0.37 -23.42
C ARG A 262 -56.09 -0.88 -24.25
N THR A 263 -57.30 -0.43 -23.92
CA THR A 263 -58.53 -0.81 -24.65
C THR A 263 -58.48 -0.31 -26.10
N ALA A 264 -58.13 0.97 -26.31
CA ALA A 264 -58.06 1.58 -27.63
C ALA A 264 -56.99 0.91 -28.52
N SER A 265 -55.84 0.56 -27.93
CA SER A 265 -54.77 -0.16 -28.62
C SER A 265 -55.18 -1.58 -29.02
N ALA A 266 -55.88 -2.31 -28.14
CA ALA A 266 -56.37 -3.64 -28.44
C ALA A 266 -57.38 -3.64 -29.59
N GLU A 267 -58.32 -2.68 -29.61
CA GLU A 267 -59.30 -2.55 -30.70
C GLU A 267 -58.64 -2.14 -32.03
N LEU A 268 -57.63 -1.27 -32.01
CA LEU A 268 -56.87 -0.90 -33.21
C LEU A 268 -56.16 -2.11 -33.84
N VAL A 269 -55.47 -2.88 -33.01
CA VAL A 269 -54.70 -4.07 -33.42
C VAL A 269 -55.65 -5.17 -33.93
N LYS A 270 -56.79 -5.34 -33.28
CA LYS A 270 -57.85 -6.26 -33.72
C LYS A 270 -58.44 -5.85 -35.07
N ALA A 271 -58.73 -4.57 -35.27
CA ALA A 271 -59.28 -4.05 -36.53
C ALA A 271 -58.28 -4.15 -37.70
N ALA A 272 -56.98 -4.12 -37.41
CA ALA A 272 -55.92 -4.34 -38.39
C ALA A 272 -55.71 -5.81 -38.79
N GLY A 273 -56.38 -6.77 -38.12
CA GLY A 273 -56.14 -8.20 -38.33
C GLY A 273 -54.70 -8.62 -37.97
N TYR A 274 -54.12 -7.96 -36.97
CA TYR A 274 -52.73 -8.16 -36.56
C TYR A 274 -52.54 -9.47 -35.80
N GLN A 275 -51.36 -10.10 -35.92
CA GLN A 275 -50.96 -11.30 -35.18
C GLN A 275 -49.54 -11.13 -34.62
N GLY A 276 -49.27 -11.74 -33.47
CA GLY A 276 -47.98 -11.64 -32.79
C GLY A 276 -47.88 -10.39 -31.91
N ALA A 277 -46.66 -10.07 -31.47
CA ALA A 277 -46.39 -8.91 -30.63
C ALA A 277 -46.25 -7.63 -31.46
N GLY A 278 -46.71 -6.51 -30.92
CA GLY A 278 -46.57 -5.18 -31.51
C GLY A 278 -46.59 -4.11 -30.42
N THR A 279 -46.40 -2.86 -30.81
CA THR A 279 -46.52 -1.73 -29.87
C THR A 279 -47.29 -0.59 -30.51
N VAL A 280 -48.29 -0.06 -29.80
CA VAL A 280 -49.02 1.15 -30.21
C VAL A 280 -48.42 2.34 -29.48
N GLU A 281 -47.90 3.32 -30.21
CA GLU A 281 -47.21 4.48 -29.65
C GLU A 281 -48.11 5.73 -29.62
N TYR A 282 -47.97 6.51 -28.55
CA TYR A 282 -48.74 7.72 -28.29
C TYR A 282 -47.86 8.84 -27.77
N LEU A 283 -48.30 10.07 -28.03
CA LEU A 283 -47.84 11.27 -27.33
C LEU A 283 -48.90 11.69 -26.31
N TYR A 284 -48.49 11.90 -25.07
CA TYR A 284 -49.35 12.42 -24.00
C TYR A 284 -48.91 13.83 -23.60
N GLN A 285 -49.79 14.82 -23.75
CA GLN A 285 -49.54 16.18 -23.27
C GLN A 285 -50.15 16.33 -21.86
N PRO A 286 -49.34 16.53 -20.80
CA PRO A 286 -49.82 16.46 -19.42
C PRO A 286 -50.79 17.58 -18.99
N GLU A 287 -50.65 18.81 -19.52
CA GLU A 287 -51.48 19.96 -19.14
C GLU A 287 -52.91 19.88 -19.70
N GLN A 288 -53.02 19.51 -20.97
CA GLN A 288 -54.26 19.34 -21.73
C GLN A 288 -54.88 17.96 -21.49
N LYS A 289 -54.09 17.01 -20.98
CA LYS A 289 -54.46 15.60 -20.77
C LYS A 289 -54.93 14.92 -22.06
N ILE A 290 -54.27 15.24 -23.17
CA ILE A 290 -54.61 14.74 -24.50
C ILE A 290 -53.62 13.66 -24.91
N PHE A 291 -54.16 12.54 -25.37
CA PHE A 291 -53.42 11.50 -26.08
C PHE A 291 -53.48 11.72 -27.58
N THR A 292 -52.37 11.45 -28.26
CA THR A 292 -52.25 11.52 -29.71
C THR A 292 -51.58 10.26 -30.20
N PHE A 293 -52.27 9.47 -31.01
CA PHE A 293 -51.70 8.31 -31.69
C PHE A 293 -50.56 8.73 -32.63
N LEU A 294 -49.41 8.08 -32.46
CA LEU A 294 -48.21 8.32 -33.22
C LEU A 294 -48.08 7.31 -34.37
N GLU A 295 -47.89 6.03 -34.05
CA GLU A 295 -47.76 4.93 -35.00
C GLU A 295 -47.94 3.56 -34.30
N VAL A 296 -48.00 2.48 -35.09
CA VAL A 296 -47.91 1.10 -34.58
C VAL A 296 -46.61 0.49 -35.06
N ASN A 297 -45.73 0.15 -34.12
CA ASN A 297 -44.53 -0.61 -34.41
C ASN A 297 -44.89 -2.09 -34.53
N THR A 298 -44.77 -2.62 -35.76
CA THR A 298 -45.24 -3.95 -36.16
C THR A 298 -44.24 -5.06 -35.82
N ARG A 299 -43.63 -4.94 -34.63
CA ARG A 299 -42.59 -5.85 -34.12
C ARG A 299 -42.54 -5.83 -32.60
N LEU A 300 -41.76 -6.75 -32.04
CA LEU A 300 -41.33 -6.67 -30.64
C LEU A 300 -40.38 -5.48 -30.46
N GLN A 301 -40.51 -4.77 -29.34
CA GLN A 301 -39.59 -3.67 -29.00
C GLN A 301 -38.48 -4.14 -28.05
N VAL A 302 -37.39 -3.37 -28.01
CA VAL A 302 -36.17 -3.70 -27.27
C VAL A 302 -36.47 -3.79 -25.77
N GLU A 303 -37.24 -2.82 -25.29
CA GLU A 303 -37.70 -2.54 -23.94
C GLU A 303 -38.90 -3.40 -23.49
N HIS A 304 -39.28 -4.43 -24.26
CA HIS A 304 -40.31 -5.39 -23.84
C HIS A 304 -40.09 -6.04 -22.45
N PRO A 305 -38.84 -6.23 -21.93
CA PRO A 305 -38.62 -6.83 -20.63
C PRO A 305 -39.31 -6.10 -19.48
N ILE A 306 -39.51 -4.78 -19.57
CA ILE A 306 -40.19 -4.04 -18.48
C ILE A 306 -41.64 -4.47 -18.34
N THR A 307 -42.33 -4.73 -19.46
CA THR A 307 -43.69 -5.27 -19.46
C THR A 307 -43.70 -6.73 -19.00
N GLU A 308 -42.72 -7.54 -19.41
CA GLU A 308 -42.58 -8.91 -18.92
C GLU A 308 -42.40 -8.94 -17.39
N TYR A 309 -41.59 -8.03 -16.85
CA TYR A 309 -41.24 -8.03 -15.43
C TYR A 309 -42.36 -7.53 -14.52
N THR A 310 -43.25 -6.67 -15.02
CA THR A 310 -44.45 -6.22 -14.29
C THR A 310 -45.67 -7.10 -14.48
N THR A 311 -45.67 -8.06 -15.41
CA THR A 311 -46.85 -8.90 -15.68
C THR A 311 -46.59 -10.39 -15.52
N GLY A 312 -45.31 -10.81 -15.49
CA GLY A 312 -44.90 -12.20 -15.41
C GLY A 312 -45.04 -12.98 -16.73
N ILE A 313 -45.40 -12.32 -17.83
CA ILE A 313 -45.48 -12.96 -19.15
C ILE A 313 -44.09 -13.05 -19.81
N ASP A 314 -43.95 -13.97 -20.75
CA ASP A 314 -42.81 -14.02 -21.67
C ASP A 314 -43.33 -13.78 -23.10
N LEU A 315 -43.08 -12.57 -23.62
CA LEU A 315 -43.59 -12.13 -24.92
C LEU A 315 -42.98 -12.92 -26.08
N VAL A 316 -41.74 -13.38 -25.95
CA VAL A 316 -41.07 -14.14 -27.00
C VAL A 316 -41.60 -15.57 -27.07
N LYS A 317 -41.85 -16.21 -25.91
CA LYS A 317 -42.55 -17.50 -25.85
C LYS A 317 -43.96 -17.38 -26.43
N LEU A 318 -44.70 -16.33 -26.05
CA LEU A 318 -46.05 -16.10 -26.59
C LEU A 318 -46.02 -15.87 -28.10
N GLN A 319 -45.05 -15.13 -28.65
CA GLN A 319 -44.89 -14.98 -30.10
C GLN A 319 -44.74 -16.34 -30.80
N ILE A 320 -43.92 -17.24 -30.27
CA ILE A 320 -43.71 -18.59 -30.83
C ILE A 320 -45.02 -19.40 -30.78
N LEU A 321 -45.69 -19.42 -29.63
CA LEU A 321 -46.92 -20.19 -29.43
C LEU A 321 -48.07 -19.69 -30.30
N VAL A 322 -48.23 -18.37 -30.39
CA VAL A 322 -49.24 -17.74 -31.25
C VAL A 322 -48.95 -17.99 -32.73
N ALA A 323 -47.69 -17.94 -33.15
CA ALA A 323 -47.32 -18.28 -34.53
C ALA A 323 -47.57 -19.76 -34.86
N ASP A 324 -47.48 -20.66 -33.87
CA ASP A 324 -47.87 -22.07 -33.99
C ASP A 324 -49.41 -22.28 -33.99
N GLY A 325 -50.20 -21.21 -33.90
CA GLY A 325 -51.65 -21.23 -33.93
C GLY A 325 -52.32 -21.45 -32.56
N GLN A 326 -51.57 -21.39 -31.45
CA GLN A 326 -52.17 -21.47 -30.13
C GLN A 326 -52.89 -20.17 -29.75
N ALA A 327 -53.95 -20.30 -28.95
CA ALA A 327 -54.69 -19.17 -28.41
C ALA A 327 -53.98 -18.57 -27.18
N LEU A 328 -54.15 -17.27 -26.95
CA LEU A 328 -53.73 -16.62 -25.71
C LEU A 328 -54.49 -17.23 -24.51
N PRO A 329 -53.79 -17.68 -23.45
CA PRO A 329 -54.43 -18.45 -22.39
C PRO A 329 -55.17 -17.56 -21.38
N GLY A 330 -56.49 -17.54 -21.45
CA GLY A 330 -57.33 -16.85 -20.45
C GLY A 330 -57.29 -15.32 -20.57
N ASP A 331 -57.40 -14.65 -19.42
CA ASP A 331 -57.39 -13.18 -19.35
C ASP A 331 -55.97 -12.63 -19.34
N CYS A 332 -55.82 -11.40 -19.87
CA CYS A 332 -54.55 -10.68 -19.85
C CYS A 332 -54.07 -10.47 -18.39
N PRO A 333 -52.85 -10.89 -18.04
CA PRO A 333 -52.32 -10.68 -16.69
C PRO A 333 -52.27 -9.20 -16.30
N PRO A 334 -52.56 -8.85 -15.03
CA PRO A 334 -52.46 -7.48 -14.54
C PRO A 334 -51.01 -7.07 -14.28
N GLU A 335 -50.74 -5.77 -14.37
CA GLU A 335 -49.46 -5.19 -13.96
C GLU A 335 -49.31 -5.16 -12.42
N PHE A 336 -48.11 -5.45 -11.93
CA PHE A 336 -47.75 -5.36 -10.52
C PHE A 336 -46.35 -4.73 -10.34
N GLY A 337 -46.23 -3.87 -9.33
CA GLY A 337 -45.01 -3.12 -9.06
C GLY A 337 -44.68 -2.12 -10.16
N HIS A 338 -43.39 -1.82 -10.32
CA HIS A 338 -42.86 -0.90 -11.31
C HIS A 338 -41.48 -1.38 -11.77
N ALA A 339 -41.21 -1.33 -13.07
CA ALA A 339 -39.92 -1.65 -13.66
C ALA A 339 -39.35 -0.45 -14.41
N VAL A 340 -38.04 -0.26 -14.31
CA VAL A 340 -37.28 0.76 -15.05
C VAL A 340 -36.10 0.06 -15.72
N GLU A 341 -35.91 0.32 -17.01
CA GLU A 341 -34.80 -0.15 -17.83
C GLU A 341 -33.85 1.00 -18.15
N ALA A 342 -32.56 0.70 -18.18
CA ALA A 342 -31.53 1.57 -18.74
C ALA A 342 -30.76 0.84 -19.84
N ARG A 343 -30.57 1.52 -20.98
CA ARG A 343 -29.74 1.03 -22.09
C ARG A 343 -28.27 1.43 -21.88
N LEU A 344 -27.45 0.44 -21.53
CA LEU A 344 -26.01 0.61 -21.43
C LEU A 344 -25.38 0.39 -22.81
N ASN A 345 -24.72 1.41 -23.34
CA ASN A 345 -24.10 1.40 -24.67
C ASN A 345 -22.59 1.64 -24.59
N ALA A 346 -21.86 1.12 -25.58
CA ALA A 346 -20.46 1.42 -25.84
C ALA A 346 -20.33 2.73 -26.63
N GLU A 347 -20.64 3.85 -25.97
CA GLU A 347 -20.56 5.20 -26.53
C GLU A 347 -19.88 6.14 -25.52
N ASP A 348 -19.14 7.12 -26.03
CA ASP A 348 -18.47 8.15 -25.25
C ASP A 348 -19.37 9.37 -25.05
N ALA A 349 -20.09 9.40 -23.92
CA ALA A 349 -21.04 10.48 -23.60
C ALA A 349 -20.39 11.87 -23.53
N ASP A 350 -19.13 11.95 -23.07
CA ASP A 350 -18.39 13.20 -22.93
C ASP A 350 -17.92 13.73 -24.31
N ASN A 351 -17.69 12.82 -25.26
CA ASN A 351 -17.36 13.16 -26.65
C ASN A 351 -18.58 13.07 -27.59
N GLY A 352 -19.72 13.61 -27.16
CA GLY A 352 -20.91 13.73 -27.99
C GLY A 352 -21.60 12.40 -28.32
N PHE A 353 -21.35 11.35 -27.52
CA PHE A 353 -21.82 9.97 -27.70
C PHE A 353 -21.26 9.33 -28.97
N ALA A 354 -19.97 9.54 -29.24
CA ALA A 354 -19.28 8.85 -30.31
C ALA A 354 -19.25 7.33 -30.03
N PRO A 355 -19.48 6.46 -31.04
CA PRO A 355 -19.34 5.01 -30.85
C PRO A 355 -17.93 4.65 -30.38
N ALA A 356 -17.84 3.78 -29.38
CA ALA A 356 -16.59 3.34 -28.76
C ALA A 356 -16.44 1.80 -28.87
N PRO A 357 -16.31 1.26 -30.09
CA PRO A 357 -16.19 -0.18 -30.33
C PRO A 357 -14.85 -0.72 -29.79
N GLY A 358 -14.81 -2.01 -29.48
CA GLY A 358 -13.59 -2.65 -28.99
C GLY A 358 -13.83 -4.06 -28.47
N THR A 359 -12.77 -4.67 -27.94
CA THR A 359 -12.84 -5.99 -27.29
C THR A 359 -13.29 -5.82 -25.84
N VAL A 360 -14.24 -6.64 -25.40
CA VAL A 360 -14.71 -6.63 -24.01
C VAL A 360 -13.72 -7.41 -23.13
N GLU A 361 -12.85 -6.71 -22.43
CA GLU A 361 -11.80 -7.31 -21.59
C GLU A 361 -12.34 -7.76 -20.23
N LEU A 362 -13.29 -7.01 -19.66
CA LEU A 362 -13.98 -7.35 -18.41
C LEU A 362 -15.46 -7.02 -18.53
N LEU A 363 -16.31 -7.96 -18.12
CA LEU A 363 -17.76 -7.76 -18.07
C LEU A 363 -18.32 -8.40 -16.79
N LYS A 364 -18.79 -7.57 -15.86
CA LYS A 364 -19.49 -7.99 -14.65
C LYS A 364 -20.85 -7.32 -14.59
N PHE A 365 -21.90 -8.13 -14.49
CA PHE A 365 -23.26 -7.65 -14.32
C PHE A 365 -23.70 -7.74 -12.86
N PRO A 366 -24.64 -6.89 -12.43
CA PRO A 366 -25.20 -6.88 -11.08
C PRO A 366 -25.98 -8.16 -10.80
N LEU A 367 -25.99 -8.57 -9.54
CA LEU A 367 -26.78 -9.69 -9.04
C LEU A 367 -27.68 -9.17 -7.93
N GLY A 368 -28.98 -9.54 -7.92
CA GLY A 368 -29.84 -9.12 -6.82
C GLY A 368 -31.33 -9.27 -7.07
N THR A 369 -32.11 -9.06 -6.01
CA THR A 369 -33.57 -9.14 -6.04
C THR A 369 -34.16 -8.06 -6.95
N GLY A 370 -35.00 -8.48 -7.89
CA GLY A 370 -35.67 -7.56 -8.81
C GLY A 370 -34.73 -6.94 -9.83
N ILE A 371 -33.56 -7.52 -10.08
CA ILE A 371 -32.66 -7.12 -11.17
C ILE A 371 -32.71 -8.17 -12.28
N ARG A 372 -32.87 -7.71 -13.52
CA ARG A 372 -32.74 -8.50 -14.75
C ARG A 372 -31.75 -7.81 -15.66
N VAL A 373 -30.86 -8.57 -16.29
CA VAL A 373 -29.92 -8.06 -17.28
C VAL A 373 -30.02 -8.90 -18.55
N ASP A 374 -30.36 -8.23 -19.65
CA ASP A 374 -30.44 -8.83 -20.97
C ASP A 374 -29.26 -8.30 -21.81
N THR A 375 -28.45 -9.19 -22.36
CA THR A 375 -27.24 -8.84 -23.13
C THR A 375 -27.00 -9.81 -24.29
N GLY A 376 -26.30 -9.33 -25.31
CA GLY A 376 -25.88 -10.08 -26.49
C GLY A 376 -24.36 -10.30 -26.58
N ILE A 377 -23.60 -9.90 -25.57
CA ILE A 377 -22.14 -9.95 -25.55
C ILE A 377 -21.64 -10.65 -24.29
N ALA A 378 -20.47 -11.25 -24.39
CA ALA A 378 -19.73 -11.80 -23.26
C ALA A 378 -18.30 -11.25 -23.22
N GLN A 379 -17.60 -11.46 -22.10
CA GLN A 379 -16.17 -11.18 -22.02
C GLN A 379 -15.42 -11.93 -23.14
N GLY A 380 -14.52 -11.23 -23.82
CA GLY A 380 -13.78 -11.69 -25.00
C GLY A 380 -14.51 -11.50 -26.35
N ASP A 381 -15.77 -11.06 -26.35
CA ASP A 381 -16.45 -10.67 -27.59
C ASP A 381 -15.99 -9.28 -28.05
N VAL A 382 -16.13 -9.03 -29.35
CA VAL A 382 -15.84 -7.73 -29.98
C VAL A 382 -17.15 -7.01 -30.25
N ILE A 383 -17.25 -5.75 -29.82
CA ILE A 383 -18.33 -4.84 -30.20
C ILE A 383 -17.92 -4.16 -31.52
N PRO A 384 -18.56 -4.47 -32.66
CA PRO A 384 -18.15 -3.93 -33.94
C PRO A 384 -18.67 -2.50 -34.15
N PRO A 385 -17.97 -1.68 -34.96
CA PRO A 385 -18.40 -0.31 -35.28
C PRO A 385 -19.65 -0.24 -36.17
N ASP A 386 -19.94 -1.29 -36.94
CA ASP A 386 -20.96 -1.26 -38.01
C ASP A 386 -22.40 -1.50 -37.51
N TYR A 387 -22.59 -1.76 -36.21
CA TYR A 387 -23.87 -2.19 -35.63
C TYR A 387 -24.17 -1.47 -34.31
N ASP A 388 -25.32 -1.81 -33.71
CA ASP A 388 -25.76 -1.27 -32.41
C ASP A 388 -24.67 -1.42 -31.33
N SER A 389 -24.37 -0.32 -30.64
CA SER A 389 -23.41 -0.20 -29.54
C SER A 389 -23.95 -0.73 -28.21
N MET A 390 -25.19 -1.22 -28.13
CA MET A 390 -25.79 -1.72 -26.90
C MET A 390 -24.99 -2.88 -26.29
N VAL A 391 -24.50 -2.66 -25.07
CA VAL A 391 -23.79 -3.63 -24.22
C VAL A 391 -24.82 -4.50 -23.49
N ALA A 392 -25.78 -3.87 -22.83
CA ALA A 392 -26.83 -4.55 -22.07
C ALA A 392 -28.02 -3.63 -21.80
N LYS A 393 -29.16 -4.27 -21.54
CA LYS A 393 -30.31 -3.64 -20.89
C LYS A 393 -30.26 -4.03 -19.42
N VAL A 394 -30.20 -3.04 -18.54
CA VAL A 394 -30.25 -3.26 -17.09
C VAL A 394 -31.63 -2.88 -16.62
N ILE A 395 -32.41 -3.86 -16.17
CA ILE A 395 -33.81 -3.70 -15.76
C ILE A 395 -33.91 -3.91 -14.25
N ALA A 396 -34.55 -2.97 -13.57
CA ALA A 396 -34.85 -3.07 -12.15
C ALA A 396 -36.36 -3.00 -11.92
N TRP A 397 -36.89 -3.95 -11.16
CA TRP A 397 -38.26 -3.97 -10.67
C TRP A 397 -38.30 -3.66 -9.17
N GLY A 398 -39.32 -2.95 -8.73
CA GLY A 398 -39.64 -2.65 -7.33
C GLY A 398 -41.14 -2.68 -7.08
N ARG A 399 -41.55 -2.63 -5.81
CA ARG A 399 -42.98 -2.52 -5.46
C ARG A 399 -43.58 -1.19 -5.89
N ASP A 400 -42.73 -0.18 -6.01
CA ASP A 400 -43.03 1.15 -6.52
C ASP A 400 -41.84 1.69 -7.34
N ARG A 401 -42.05 2.84 -7.98
CA ARG A 401 -41.06 3.49 -8.84
C ARG A 401 -39.78 3.89 -8.09
N SER A 402 -39.92 4.35 -6.84
CA SER A 402 -38.78 4.77 -6.02
C SER A 402 -37.85 3.59 -5.71
N GLU A 403 -38.42 2.43 -5.37
CA GLU A 403 -37.66 1.20 -5.16
C GLU A 403 -36.99 0.71 -6.45
N ALA A 404 -37.69 0.77 -7.59
CA ALA A 404 -37.13 0.40 -8.90
C ALA A 404 -35.93 1.29 -9.28
N LEU A 405 -36.04 2.62 -9.14
CA LEU A 405 -34.95 3.56 -9.41
C LEU A 405 -33.76 3.39 -8.46
N ALA A 406 -34.02 3.13 -7.17
CA ALA A 406 -32.95 2.84 -6.21
C ALA A 406 -32.18 1.56 -6.57
N ARG A 407 -32.90 0.50 -6.96
CA ARG A 407 -32.31 -0.76 -7.43
C ARG A 407 -31.53 -0.57 -8.73
N LEU A 408 -32.07 0.17 -9.70
CA LEU A 408 -31.40 0.44 -10.97
C LEU A 408 -30.07 1.19 -10.78
N ARG A 409 -30.05 2.21 -9.91
CA ARG A 409 -28.81 2.95 -9.58
C ARG A 409 -27.75 2.03 -8.98
N ASN A 410 -28.12 1.19 -8.01
CA ASN A 410 -27.17 0.23 -7.42
C ASN A 410 -26.70 -0.80 -8.45
N ALA A 411 -27.60 -1.33 -9.28
CA ALA A 411 -27.29 -2.29 -10.32
C ALA A 411 -26.30 -1.72 -11.36
N LEU A 412 -26.48 -0.46 -11.77
CA LEU A 412 -25.53 0.23 -12.65
C LEU A 412 -24.18 0.47 -11.96
N ARG A 413 -24.14 0.85 -10.68
CA ARG A 413 -22.88 0.99 -9.92
C ARG A 413 -22.10 -0.33 -9.83
N GLU A 414 -22.79 -1.44 -9.62
CA GLU A 414 -22.21 -2.79 -9.56
C GLU A 414 -21.83 -3.35 -10.95
N THR A 415 -22.34 -2.77 -12.04
CA THR A 415 -22.00 -3.19 -13.40
C THR A 415 -20.58 -2.71 -13.74
N THR A 416 -19.67 -3.61 -14.12
CA THR A 416 -18.32 -3.23 -14.59
C THR A 416 -18.14 -3.66 -16.04
N VAL A 417 -17.77 -2.72 -16.91
CA VAL A 417 -17.50 -2.97 -18.33
C VAL A 417 -16.18 -2.31 -18.69
N VAL A 418 -15.21 -3.13 -19.12
CA VAL A 418 -13.93 -2.65 -19.68
C VAL A 418 -13.88 -3.04 -21.14
N ILE A 419 -13.76 -2.03 -22.00
CA ILE A 419 -13.62 -2.20 -23.45
C ILE A 419 -12.23 -1.69 -23.83
N ASP A 420 -11.43 -2.52 -24.49
CA ASP A 420 -10.12 -2.11 -25.00
C ASP A 420 -10.28 -0.94 -25.99
N GLY A 421 -9.64 0.19 -25.67
CA GLY A 421 -9.74 1.44 -26.43
C GLY A 421 -11.11 2.13 -26.43
N GLY A 422 -12.09 1.64 -25.67
CA GLY A 422 -13.47 2.14 -25.65
C GLY A 422 -13.96 2.60 -24.27
N THR A 423 -15.21 3.06 -24.21
CA THR A 423 -15.90 3.50 -22.98
C THR A 423 -17.40 3.19 -23.08
N THR A 424 -18.17 3.49 -22.03
CA THR A 424 -19.62 3.24 -21.99
C THR A 424 -20.43 4.44 -21.49
N THR A 425 -21.74 4.40 -21.72
CA THR A 425 -22.69 5.39 -21.22
C THR A 425 -23.01 5.25 -19.72
N LYS A 426 -22.34 4.34 -18.98
CA LYS A 426 -22.63 4.07 -17.55
C LYS A 426 -22.60 5.32 -16.68
N SER A 427 -21.54 6.12 -16.76
CA SER A 427 -21.38 7.35 -15.96
C SER A 427 -22.53 8.34 -16.23
N PHE A 428 -22.87 8.49 -17.51
CA PHE A 428 -24.01 9.31 -17.95
C PHE A 428 -25.35 8.79 -17.39
N LEU A 429 -25.62 7.48 -17.46
CA LEU A 429 -26.84 6.88 -16.92
C LEU A 429 -26.98 7.08 -15.40
N LEU A 430 -25.89 6.93 -14.65
CA LEU A 430 -25.90 7.17 -13.20
C LEU A 430 -26.19 8.64 -12.88
N SER A 431 -25.54 9.58 -13.59
CA SER A 431 -25.83 11.01 -13.45
C SER A 431 -27.28 11.33 -13.83
N LEU A 432 -27.81 10.67 -14.86
CA LEU A 432 -29.16 10.88 -15.36
C LEU A 432 -30.22 10.43 -14.33
N LEU A 433 -30.01 9.29 -13.67
CA LEU A 433 -30.93 8.76 -12.66
C LEU A 433 -30.98 9.59 -11.37
N ASP A 434 -29.99 10.44 -11.12
CA ASP A 434 -29.96 11.37 -9.99
C ASP A 434 -30.53 12.76 -10.33
N ARG A 435 -31.01 12.99 -11.57
CA ARG A 435 -31.66 14.23 -11.98
C ARG A 435 -33.06 14.37 -11.39
N GLU A 436 -33.37 15.55 -10.87
CA GLU A 436 -34.69 15.88 -10.32
C GLU A 436 -35.80 15.66 -11.36
N GLU A 437 -35.54 15.95 -12.64
CA GLU A 437 -36.52 15.79 -13.72
C GLU A 437 -36.89 14.33 -13.99
N VAL A 438 -35.95 13.41 -13.75
CA VAL A 438 -36.16 11.96 -13.84
C VAL A 438 -36.86 11.45 -12.57
N ILE A 439 -36.43 11.89 -11.39
CA ILE A 439 -37.01 11.49 -10.11
C ILE A 439 -38.47 11.96 -9.99
N SER A 440 -38.76 13.21 -10.36
CA SER A 440 -40.11 13.81 -10.35
C SER A 440 -40.98 13.44 -11.55
N ALA A 441 -40.41 12.75 -12.55
CA ALA A 441 -41.04 12.41 -13.81
C ALA A 441 -41.59 13.62 -14.59
N SER A 442 -40.84 14.73 -14.60
CA SER A 442 -41.18 15.95 -15.34
C SER A 442 -40.49 16.07 -16.71
N ALA A 443 -39.54 15.19 -17.03
CA ALA A 443 -38.82 15.19 -18.32
C ALA A 443 -39.75 14.90 -19.52
N ASP A 444 -39.82 15.78 -20.51
CA ASP A 444 -40.48 15.50 -21.79
C ASP A 444 -39.52 14.91 -22.85
N THR A 445 -40.06 14.50 -23.99
CA THR A 445 -39.31 13.90 -25.12
C THR A 445 -38.17 14.73 -25.68
N GLY A 446 -38.19 16.05 -25.50
CA GLY A 446 -37.12 16.95 -25.95
C GLY A 446 -36.19 17.39 -24.82
N TRP A 447 -36.43 17.00 -23.57
CA TRP A 447 -35.70 17.53 -22.41
C TRP A 447 -34.20 17.25 -22.49
N LEU A 448 -33.81 16.02 -22.82
CA LEU A 448 -32.40 15.62 -22.89
C LEU A 448 -31.66 16.33 -24.03
N ASP A 449 -32.32 16.50 -25.18
CA ASP A 449 -31.78 17.24 -26.33
C ASP A 449 -31.64 18.74 -26.05
N ARG A 450 -32.54 19.34 -25.24
CA ARG A 450 -32.48 20.77 -24.87
C ARG A 450 -31.43 21.08 -23.80
N THR A 451 -31.15 20.13 -22.92
CA THR A 451 -30.31 20.36 -21.75
C THR A 451 -28.83 20.07 -21.99
N GLU A 452 -28.46 19.55 -23.17
CA GLU A 452 -27.14 18.94 -23.42
C GLU A 452 -26.71 18.03 -22.25
N ALA A 453 -27.68 17.36 -21.63
CA ALA A 453 -27.47 16.48 -20.51
C ALA A 453 -26.55 15.34 -20.97
N GLY A 454 -25.29 15.40 -20.54
CA GLY A 454 -24.19 14.61 -21.06
C GLY A 454 -22.86 15.37 -20.98
N SER A 455 -22.88 16.68 -21.24
CA SER A 455 -21.69 17.53 -21.11
C SER A 455 -21.53 17.99 -19.66
N GLN A 456 -20.86 17.21 -18.81
CA GLN A 456 -20.60 17.62 -17.43
C GLN A 456 -19.69 18.85 -17.41
N VAL A 457 -20.22 20.01 -16.99
CA VAL A 457 -19.45 21.26 -16.91
C VAL A 457 -18.65 21.27 -15.59
N GLY A 458 -17.42 20.76 -15.65
CA GLY A 458 -16.45 20.81 -14.57
C GLY A 458 -16.19 19.48 -13.86
N PRO A 459 -15.27 19.44 -12.89
CA PRO A 459 -14.88 18.21 -12.24
C PRO A 459 -15.93 17.65 -11.29
N THR A 460 -16.00 16.33 -11.19
CA THR A 460 -16.89 15.64 -10.26
C THR A 460 -16.31 15.65 -8.84
N ALA A 461 -17.13 15.27 -7.86
CA ALA A 461 -16.74 15.17 -6.46
C ALA A 461 -15.70 14.06 -6.15
N VAL A 462 -15.32 13.25 -7.14
CA VAL A 462 -14.32 12.17 -7.02
C VAL A 462 -13.19 12.28 -8.05
N ALA A 463 -13.13 13.40 -8.79
CA ALA A 463 -12.09 13.63 -9.79
C ALA A 463 -10.67 13.68 -9.18
N ASP A 464 -10.53 14.13 -7.94
CA ASP A 464 -9.27 14.08 -7.20
C ASP A 464 -8.78 12.64 -7.00
N ILE A 465 -9.69 11.72 -6.67
CA ILE A 465 -9.37 10.28 -6.51
C ILE A 465 -8.98 9.67 -7.86
N ALA A 466 -9.67 10.05 -8.93
CA ALA A 466 -9.36 9.54 -10.27
C ALA A 466 -7.95 9.97 -10.72
N ILE A 467 -7.57 11.23 -10.45
CA ILE A 467 -6.21 11.74 -10.73
C ILE A 467 -5.17 11.02 -9.88
N ILE A 468 -5.44 10.79 -8.59
CA ILE A 468 -4.56 10.03 -7.69
C ILE A 468 -4.36 8.60 -8.20
N ALA A 469 -5.44 7.91 -8.57
CA ALA A 469 -5.37 6.54 -9.09
C ALA A 469 -4.54 6.47 -10.38
N ALA A 470 -4.79 7.37 -11.34
CA ALA A 470 -3.98 7.46 -12.57
C ALA A 470 -2.51 7.74 -12.26
N ALA A 471 -2.21 8.58 -11.26
CA ALA A 471 -0.83 8.88 -10.87
C ALA A 471 -0.11 7.67 -10.26
N ILE A 472 -0.81 6.89 -9.44
CA ILE A 472 -0.30 5.62 -8.89
C ILE A 472 -0.08 4.61 -10.01
N ASP A 473 -1.04 4.43 -10.91
CA ASP A 473 -0.90 3.50 -12.03
C ASP A 473 0.24 3.89 -12.99
N ALA A 474 0.45 5.19 -13.21
CA ALA A 474 1.60 5.70 -13.96
C ALA A 474 2.93 5.43 -13.25
N TYR A 475 2.98 5.58 -11.92
CA TYR A 475 4.14 5.21 -11.11
C TYR A 475 4.44 3.70 -11.21
N ASP A 476 3.43 2.86 -11.04
CA ASP A 476 3.56 1.39 -11.10
C ASP A 476 4.05 0.91 -12.47
N ALA A 477 3.56 1.51 -13.56
CA ALA A 477 3.98 1.16 -14.92
C ALA A 477 5.47 1.45 -15.18
N GLU A 478 6.00 2.56 -14.66
CA GLU A 478 7.41 2.90 -14.78
C GLU A 478 8.29 2.07 -13.81
N GLU A 479 7.79 1.74 -12.61
CA GLU A 479 8.53 0.91 -11.65
C GLU A 479 8.63 -0.52 -12.18
N GLY A 480 7.54 -1.05 -12.75
CA GLY A 480 7.53 -2.35 -13.40
C GLY A 480 8.56 -2.47 -14.52
N ARG A 481 8.82 -1.39 -15.26
CA ARG A 481 9.89 -1.32 -16.28
C ARG A 481 11.28 -1.39 -15.65
N GLU A 482 11.54 -0.61 -14.61
CA GLU A 482 12.81 -0.68 -13.86
C GLU A 482 13.03 -2.05 -13.23
N ARG A 483 12.01 -2.62 -12.59
CA ARG A 483 12.05 -3.96 -11.99
C ARG A 483 12.35 -5.02 -13.03
N THR A 484 11.69 -4.97 -14.19
CA THR A 484 11.96 -5.89 -15.31
C THR A 484 13.42 -5.76 -15.77
N SER A 485 13.95 -4.54 -15.88
CA SER A 485 15.36 -4.29 -16.23
C SER A 485 16.31 -4.86 -15.17
N PHE A 486 16.00 -4.67 -13.88
CA PHE A 486 16.74 -5.24 -12.77
C PHE A 486 16.79 -6.78 -12.84
N LEU A 487 15.64 -7.44 -12.98
CA LEU A 487 15.55 -8.89 -13.09
C LEU A 487 16.32 -9.44 -14.29
N ASN A 488 16.27 -8.75 -15.44
CA ASN A 488 17.06 -9.11 -16.61
C ASN A 488 18.57 -9.01 -16.36
N SER A 489 19.01 -7.95 -15.68
CA SER A 489 20.43 -7.79 -15.30
C SER A 489 20.88 -8.83 -14.26
N ALA A 490 20.00 -9.19 -13.33
CA ALA A 490 20.24 -10.17 -12.28
C ALA A 490 20.44 -11.57 -12.86
N ARG A 491 19.64 -11.99 -13.84
CA ARG A 491 19.84 -13.22 -14.61
C ARG A 491 21.23 -13.31 -15.25
N GLY A 492 21.79 -12.17 -15.65
CA GLY A 492 23.15 -12.05 -16.19
C GLY A 492 24.28 -12.06 -15.14
N GLY A 493 23.95 -12.25 -13.85
CA GLY A 493 24.90 -12.35 -12.73
C GLY A 493 25.45 -11.03 -12.20
N ARG A 494 24.91 -9.90 -12.67
CA ARG A 494 25.29 -8.56 -12.22
C ARG A 494 24.04 -7.71 -12.02
N PRO A 495 23.27 -7.94 -10.94
CA PRO A 495 22.07 -7.18 -10.66
C PRO A 495 22.38 -5.69 -10.57
N ARG A 496 21.62 -4.87 -11.31
CA ARG A 496 21.69 -3.41 -11.32
C ARG A 496 20.29 -2.86 -11.23
N ALA A 497 20.10 -1.93 -10.30
CA ALA A 497 18.86 -1.18 -10.16
C ALA A 497 19.19 0.31 -10.26
N THR A 498 18.41 1.04 -11.04
CA THR A 498 18.43 2.50 -11.12
C THR A 498 17.03 2.95 -10.76
N HIS A 499 16.83 3.22 -9.47
CA HIS A 499 15.52 3.59 -8.94
C HIS A 499 15.56 5.04 -8.44
N ALA A 500 14.63 5.85 -8.93
CA ALA A 500 14.40 7.20 -8.41
C ALA A 500 13.44 7.13 -7.22
N ILE A 501 13.83 7.72 -6.08
CA ILE A 501 12.99 7.77 -4.89
C ILE A 501 11.88 8.80 -5.12
N GLY A 502 10.65 8.34 -5.23
CA GLY A 502 9.54 9.19 -5.63
C GLY A 502 9.64 9.64 -7.10
N ARG A 503 8.50 9.87 -7.73
CA ARG A 503 8.43 10.26 -9.13
C ARG A 503 7.41 11.35 -9.33
N THR A 504 7.81 12.34 -10.11
CA THR A 504 6.87 13.32 -10.64
C THR A 504 6.07 12.71 -11.78
N VAL A 505 4.75 12.66 -11.62
CA VAL A 505 3.78 12.28 -12.66
C VAL A 505 3.03 13.54 -13.10
N GLU A 506 3.04 13.78 -14.40
CA GLU A 506 2.32 14.89 -15.03
C GLU A 506 1.09 14.36 -15.78
N LEU A 507 -0.10 14.77 -15.34
CA LEU A 507 -1.38 14.33 -15.86
C LEU A 507 -2.19 15.52 -16.37
N ASN A 508 -3.04 15.30 -17.36
CA ASN A 508 -4.00 16.26 -17.85
C ASN A 508 -5.41 15.74 -17.63
N TYR A 509 -6.25 16.56 -17.03
CA TYR A 509 -7.67 16.26 -16.84
C TYR A 509 -8.50 17.51 -17.17
N GLN A 510 -9.45 17.37 -18.09
CA GLN A 510 -10.30 18.46 -18.59
C GLN A 510 -9.50 19.72 -19.00
N GLY A 511 -8.33 19.53 -19.64
CA GLY A 511 -7.47 20.61 -20.10
C GLY A 511 -6.60 21.25 -19.02
N GLN A 512 -6.65 20.77 -17.77
CA GLN A 512 -5.82 21.24 -16.66
C GLN A 512 -4.67 20.27 -16.39
N ALA A 513 -3.45 20.80 -16.30
CA ALA A 513 -2.27 20.01 -15.95
C ALA A 513 -2.11 19.85 -14.44
N TYR A 514 -1.82 18.63 -14.00
CA TYR A 514 -1.59 18.22 -12.62
C TYR A 514 -0.22 17.58 -12.50
N LYS A 515 0.56 18.03 -11.52
CA LYS A 515 1.90 17.53 -11.25
C LYS A 515 1.92 16.95 -9.85
N LEU A 516 2.06 15.63 -9.75
CA LEU A 516 2.04 14.91 -8.47
C LEU A 516 3.38 14.21 -8.26
N GLU A 517 3.98 14.33 -7.09
CA GLU A 517 5.04 13.44 -6.65
C GLU A 517 4.43 12.21 -6.00
N VAL A 518 4.71 11.04 -6.57
CA VAL A 518 4.21 9.74 -6.14
C VAL A 518 5.39 8.90 -5.68
N GLY A 519 5.32 8.36 -4.47
CA GLY A 519 6.30 7.40 -3.96
C GLY A 519 5.61 6.23 -3.27
N GLN A 520 5.96 5.00 -3.61
CA GLN A 520 5.45 3.83 -2.90
C GLN A 520 6.17 3.72 -1.55
N THR A 521 5.43 3.80 -0.45
CA THR A 521 5.94 3.78 0.94
C THR A 521 5.65 2.45 1.67
N GLY A 522 5.02 1.49 1.01
CA GLY A 522 4.84 0.11 1.47
C GLY A 522 4.25 -0.75 0.34
N THR A 523 4.11 -2.06 0.54
CA THR A 523 3.60 -3.00 -0.50
C THR A 523 2.30 -2.51 -1.13
N HIS A 524 1.41 -1.94 -0.31
CA HIS A 524 0.10 -1.45 -0.72
C HIS A 524 -0.11 0.01 -0.36
N ARG A 525 0.96 0.79 -0.10
CA ARG A 525 0.86 2.16 0.40
C ARG A 525 1.66 3.14 -0.44
N TYR A 526 1.07 4.28 -0.75
CA TYR A 526 1.65 5.35 -1.57
C TYR A 526 1.56 6.69 -0.85
N SER A 527 2.61 7.50 -1.00
CA SER A 527 2.65 8.91 -0.63
C SER A 527 2.46 9.73 -1.90
N ILE A 528 1.50 10.65 -1.87
CA ILE A 528 1.17 11.58 -2.96
C ILE A 528 1.37 13.00 -2.45
N GLU A 529 2.18 13.79 -3.15
CA GLU A 529 2.43 15.20 -2.84
C GLU A 529 2.18 16.08 -4.08
N SER A 530 1.51 17.22 -3.91
CA SER A 530 1.30 18.20 -4.97
C SER A 530 1.02 19.57 -4.36
N ASP A 531 1.22 20.63 -5.15
CA ASP A 531 0.84 22.00 -4.80
C ASP A 531 -0.64 22.05 -4.37
N GLY A 532 -0.88 22.36 -3.09
CA GLY A 532 -2.21 22.48 -2.49
C GLY A 532 -2.77 21.25 -1.77
N ILE A 533 -2.13 20.07 -1.88
CA ILE A 533 -2.53 18.84 -1.18
C ILE A 533 -1.76 18.66 0.14
N GLY A 534 -0.49 19.10 0.16
CA GLY A 534 0.47 18.58 1.13
C GLY A 534 0.75 17.10 0.86
N GLU A 535 1.23 16.39 1.87
CA GLU A 535 1.51 14.96 1.77
C GLU A 535 0.27 14.13 2.12
N LEU A 536 -0.13 13.24 1.21
CA LEU A 536 -1.30 12.36 1.34
C LEU A 536 -0.87 10.89 1.29
N GLN A 537 -1.31 10.09 2.27
CA GLN A 537 -1.11 8.64 2.26
C GLN A 537 -2.34 7.94 1.67
N VAL A 538 -2.10 7.01 0.75
CA VAL A 538 -3.12 6.26 0.03
C VAL A 538 -2.80 4.77 0.13
N ASP A 539 -3.68 3.99 0.74
CA ASP A 539 -3.60 2.53 0.71
C ASP A 539 -4.35 2.00 -0.51
N VAL A 540 -3.74 1.07 -1.26
CA VAL A 540 -4.25 0.52 -2.52
C VAL A 540 -4.33 -1.00 -2.43
N GLU A 541 -5.54 -1.52 -2.38
CA GLU A 541 -5.82 -2.96 -2.46
C GLU A 541 -6.18 -3.31 -3.91
N ARG A 542 -5.32 -4.05 -4.61
CA ARG A 542 -5.58 -4.52 -5.98
C ARG A 542 -6.51 -5.74 -5.93
N LEU A 543 -7.71 -5.63 -6.50
CA LEU A 543 -8.74 -6.68 -6.48
C LEU A 543 -8.73 -7.53 -7.77
N GLY A 544 -8.15 -7.00 -8.84
CA GLY A 544 -8.01 -7.65 -10.13
C GLY A 544 -7.10 -6.86 -11.05
N THR A 545 -7.11 -7.19 -12.34
CA THR A 545 -6.29 -6.52 -13.35
C THR A 545 -6.66 -5.05 -13.53
N TYR A 546 -7.96 -4.75 -13.49
CA TYR A 546 -8.50 -3.39 -13.68
C TYR A 546 -9.06 -2.81 -12.38
N GLU A 547 -9.44 -3.66 -11.43
CA GLU A 547 -10.16 -3.27 -10.22
C GLU A 547 -9.22 -3.09 -9.03
N SER A 548 -9.40 -1.99 -8.32
CA SER A 548 -8.70 -1.69 -7.08
C SER A 548 -9.61 -0.99 -6.08
N ARG A 549 -9.20 -0.98 -4.82
CA ARG A 549 -9.82 -0.22 -3.75
C ARG A 549 -8.78 0.74 -3.18
N LEU A 550 -9.06 2.03 -3.27
CA LEU A 550 -8.25 3.07 -2.67
C LEU A 550 -8.84 3.44 -1.31
N VAL A 551 -7.98 3.53 -0.29
CA VAL A 551 -8.33 3.98 1.05
C VAL A 551 -7.55 5.26 1.35
N ILE A 552 -8.28 6.33 1.60
CA ILE A 552 -7.73 7.66 1.90
C ILE A 552 -8.41 8.17 3.16
N GLY A 553 -7.64 8.32 4.23
CA GLY A 553 -8.20 8.57 5.56
C GLY A 553 -9.08 7.39 6.01
N ASP A 554 -10.35 7.66 6.30
CA ASP A 554 -11.35 6.66 6.70
C ASP A 554 -12.26 6.20 5.54
N ARG A 555 -12.08 6.76 4.33
CA ARG A 555 -12.94 6.52 3.18
C ARG A 555 -12.34 5.48 2.24
N ARG A 556 -13.23 4.68 1.65
CA ARG A 556 -12.90 3.65 0.66
C ARG A 556 -13.59 3.98 -0.66
N TYR A 557 -12.82 3.88 -1.74
CA TYR A 557 -13.27 4.16 -3.10
C TYR A 557 -13.08 2.91 -3.96
N GLN A 558 -14.09 2.54 -4.73
CA GLN A 558 -13.96 1.50 -5.74
C GLN A 558 -13.43 2.14 -7.01
N VAL A 559 -12.30 1.62 -7.51
CA VAL A 559 -11.62 2.19 -8.68
C VAL A 559 -11.44 1.13 -9.74
N VAL A 560 -11.87 1.43 -10.97
CA VAL A 560 -11.58 0.64 -12.16
C VAL A 560 -10.70 1.47 -13.08
N THR A 561 -9.45 1.05 -13.30
CA THR A 561 -8.55 1.74 -14.23
C THR A 561 -8.27 0.89 -15.45
N VAL A 562 -8.41 1.50 -16.63
CA VAL A 562 -7.91 0.99 -17.91
C VAL A 562 -6.74 1.87 -18.32
N ALA A 563 -5.52 1.37 -18.13
CA ALA A 563 -4.30 2.07 -18.50
C ALA A 563 -3.91 1.76 -19.95
N GLY A 564 -3.89 2.79 -20.79
CA GLY A 564 -3.28 2.77 -22.12
C GLY A 564 -1.87 3.40 -22.11
N ALA A 565 -1.23 3.51 -23.28
CA ALA A 565 0.15 3.96 -23.39
C ALA A 565 0.42 5.41 -22.89
N ALA A 566 -0.60 6.26 -22.83
CA ALA A 566 -0.53 7.64 -22.31
C ALA A 566 -1.91 8.18 -21.88
N HIS A 567 -2.88 7.29 -21.70
CA HIS A 567 -4.26 7.65 -21.36
C HIS A 567 -4.77 6.64 -20.34
N PHE A 568 -5.53 7.13 -19.38
CA PHE A 568 -6.18 6.36 -18.35
C PHE A 568 -7.68 6.65 -18.44
N LEU A 569 -8.47 5.59 -18.59
CA LEU A 569 -9.88 5.65 -18.27
C LEU A 569 -10.04 5.14 -16.84
N VAL A 570 -10.33 6.06 -15.92
CA VAL A 570 -10.47 5.76 -14.50
C VAL A 570 -11.91 5.92 -14.10
N GLU A 571 -12.53 4.88 -13.60
CA GLU A 571 -13.87 4.94 -13.00
C GLU A 571 -13.75 4.93 -11.47
N VAL A 572 -14.34 5.90 -10.79
CA VAL A 572 -14.40 5.97 -9.32
C VAL A 572 -15.85 5.93 -8.85
N ASP A 573 -16.21 4.89 -8.09
CA ASP A 573 -17.57 4.64 -7.59
C ASP A 573 -18.67 4.75 -8.69
N GLY A 574 -18.35 4.32 -9.91
CA GLY A 574 -19.26 4.36 -11.06
C GLY A 574 -19.14 5.61 -11.96
N ILE A 575 -18.31 6.58 -11.60
CA ILE A 575 -18.12 7.83 -12.36
C ILE A 575 -16.84 7.72 -13.18
N SER A 576 -16.96 7.79 -14.50
CA SER A 576 -15.83 7.67 -15.43
C SER A 576 -15.08 8.99 -15.60
N HIS A 577 -13.76 8.89 -15.74
CA HIS A 577 -12.83 9.99 -15.93
C HIS A 577 -11.80 9.62 -16.99
N GLN A 578 -11.64 10.49 -17.99
CA GLN A 578 -10.57 10.38 -18.97
C GLN A 578 -9.42 11.30 -18.55
N ILE A 579 -8.26 10.69 -18.29
CA ILE A 579 -7.04 11.38 -17.86
C ILE A 579 -5.95 11.02 -18.87
N SER A 580 -5.24 12.00 -19.41
CA SER A 580 -4.04 11.71 -20.20
C SER A 580 -2.79 11.96 -19.38
N GLN A 581 -1.73 11.23 -19.67
CA GLN A 581 -0.41 11.57 -19.19
C GLN A 581 0.18 12.57 -20.18
N ASP A 582 0.38 13.80 -19.73
CA ASP A 582 1.01 14.83 -20.54
C ASP A 582 2.52 14.54 -20.58
N GLU A 583 2.95 13.74 -21.54
CA GLU A 583 4.30 13.89 -22.08
C GLU A 583 4.22 14.85 -23.25
N ALA A 584 3.91 16.13 -22.96
CA ALA A 584 3.70 17.17 -23.97
C ALA A 584 4.70 17.04 -25.13
N GLY A 585 4.17 16.84 -26.33
CA GLY A 585 4.95 16.73 -27.55
C GLY A 585 5.35 15.34 -28.02
N LEU A 586 5.28 14.28 -27.20
CA LEU A 586 5.97 13.03 -27.53
C LEU A 586 5.20 12.17 -28.55
N VAL A 587 5.82 11.92 -29.70
CA VAL A 587 5.32 11.06 -30.77
C VAL A 587 5.99 9.69 -30.65
N ARG A 588 5.19 8.62 -30.58
CA ARG A 588 5.64 7.24 -30.33
C ARG A 588 5.45 6.34 -31.56
N ALA A 589 6.21 5.24 -31.60
CA ALA A 589 6.08 4.23 -32.65
C ALA A 589 4.78 3.42 -32.47
N PRO A 590 3.92 3.30 -33.50
CA PRO A 590 2.66 2.56 -33.40
C PRO A 590 2.84 1.03 -33.35
N ALA A 591 3.98 0.51 -33.78
CA ALA A 591 4.32 -0.91 -33.82
C ALA A 591 5.85 -1.09 -33.80
N PRO A 592 6.37 -2.28 -33.46
CA PRO A 592 7.79 -2.58 -33.62
C PRO A 592 8.21 -2.46 -35.09
N ALA A 593 9.26 -1.69 -35.35
CA ALA A 593 9.69 -1.35 -36.71
C ALA A 593 11.17 -0.92 -36.77
N VAL A 594 11.71 -0.79 -37.98
CA VAL A 594 12.99 -0.14 -38.24
C VAL A 594 12.72 1.29 -38.71
N VAL A 595 13.44 2.27 -38.17
CA VAL A 595 13.34 3.67 -38.60
C VAL A 595 14.04 3.83 -39.94
N VAL A 596 13.27 4.07 -41.01
CA VAL A 596 13.79 4.23 -42.38
C VAL A 596 14.24 5.66 -42.65
N ALA A 597 13.46 6.63 -42.17
CA ALA A 597 13.75 8.05 -42.36
C ALA A 597 13.16 8.92 -41.25
N VAL A 598 13.84 10.01 -40.93
CA VAL A 598 13.34 11.07 -40.05
C VAL A 598 13.42 12.39 -40.83
N PRO A 599 12.38 12.77 -41.59
CA PRO A 599 12.39 13.95 -42.47
C PRO A 599 12.36 15.30 -41.75
N VAL A 600 12.32 15.33 -40.41
CA VAL A 600 12.29 16.55 -39.60
C VAL A 600 13.50 16.63 -38.66
N ALA A 601 13.97 17.84 -38.37
CA ALA A 601 15.06 18.13 -37.47
C ALA A 601 14.58 18.92 -36.23
N VAL A 602 15.39 18.90 -35.16
CA VAL A 602 15.14 19.73 -33.98
C VAL A 602 15.15 21.22 -34.39
N GLY A 603 14.07 21.92 -34.06
CA GLY A 603 13.80 23.31 -34.40
C GLY A 603 12.84 23.50 -35.57
N ASP A 604 12.46 22.45 -36.31
CA ASP A 604 11.55 22.56 -37.45
C ASP A 604 10.11 22.84 -37.02
N GLU A 605 9.44 23.78 -37.68
CA GLU A 605 7.98 23.92 -37.59
C GLU A 605 7.30 22.85 -38.45
N VAL A 606 6.33 22.15 -37.86
CA VAL A 606 5.56 21.08 -38.48
C VAL A 606 4.07 21.39 -38.43
N GLU A 607 3.34 21.03 -39.48
CA GLU A 607 1.88 21.14 -39.53
C GLU A 607 1.19 19.85 -39.04
N ALA A 608 -0.06 19.95 -38.59
CA ALA A 608 -0.88 18.77 -38.30
C ALA A 608 -1.02 17.90 -39.58
N GLY A 609 -0.73 16.60 -39.47
CA GLY A 609 -0.71 15.65 -40.58
C GLY A 609 0.62 15.54 -41.33
N GLN A 610 1.60 16.42 -41.05
CA GLN A 610 2.94 16.36 -41.64
C GLN A 610 3.69 15.09 -41.19
N THR A 611 4.37 14.42 -42.12
CA THR A 611 5.15 13.21 -41.80
C THR A 611 6.39 13.58 -40.98
N LEU A 612 6.56 12.91 -39.84
CA LEU A 612 7.65 13.14 -38.90
C LEU A 612 8.70 12.03 -38.96
N VAL A 613 8.28 10.76 -39.07
CA VAL A 613 9.14 9.57 -39.16
C VAL A 613 8.53 8.58 -40.14
N VAL A 614 9.37 7.86 -40.88
CA VAL A 614 8.97 6.71 -41.71
C VAL A 614 9.52 5.45 -41.08
N LEU A 615 8.64 4.49 -40.81
CA LEU A 615 8.95 3.21 -40.18
C LEU A 615 8.74 2.08 -41.19
N GLU A 616 9.59 1.05 -41.17
CA GLU A 616 9.39 -0.19 -41.93
C GLU A 616 9.07 -1.34 -40.97
N SER A 617 7.92 -1.96 -41.19
CA SER A 617 7.53 -3.20 -40.54
C SER A 617 6.87 -4.11 -41.57
N MET A 618 7.18 -5.40 -41.56
CA MET A 618 6.67 -6.38 -42.54
C MET A 618 6.90 -5.98 -44.02
N LYS A 619 8.03 -5.33 -44.34
CA LYS A 619 8.37 -4.78 -45.67
C LYS A 619 7.40 -3.69 -46.17
N MET A 620 6.62 -3.11 -45.28
CA MET A 620 5.71 -2.00 -45.56
C MET A 620 6.18 -0.75 -44.83
N GLU A 621 6.29 0.36 -45.56
CA GLU A 621 6.58 1.66 -44.98
C GLU A 621 5.31 2.30 -44.40
N THR A 622 5.37 2.72 -43.14
CA THR A 622 4.30 3.43 -42.43
C THR A 622 4.82 4.81 -42.04
N ALA A 623 4.12 5.86 -42.47
CA ALA A 623 4.44 7.23 -42.09
C ALA A 623 3.79 7.60 -40.75
N VAL A 624 4.60 7.94 -39.76
CA VAL A 624 4.15 8.54 -38.50
C VAL A 624 3.99 10.03 -38.71
N ARG A 625 2.78 10.55 -38.49
CA ARG A 625 2.39 11.94 -38.80
C ARG A 625 2.20 12.76 -37.52
N SER A 626 2.44 14.06 -37.61
CA SER A 626 2.21 14.99 -36.50
C SER A 626 0.72 15.09 -36.20
N PRO A 627 0.26 14.90 -34.95
CA PRO A 627 -1.14 15.07 -34.59
C PRO A 627 -1.57 16.55 -34.54
N TYR A 628 -0.64 17.49 -34.38
CA TYR A 628 -0.88 18.93 -34.30
C TYR A 628 0.26 19.73 -34.97
N ALA A 629 0.02 21.03 -35.17
CA ALA A 629 1.06 21.95 -35.61
C ALA A 629 1.95 22.36 -34.43
N GLY A 630 3.26 22.47 -34.64
CA GLY A 630 4.22 22.73 -33.56
C GLY A 630 5.68 22.81 -34.01
N THR A 631 6.60 22.97 -33.08
CA THR A 631 8.04 22.98 -33.31
C THR A 631 8.67 21.70 -32.77
N VAL A 632 9.44 20.98 -33.57
CA VAL A 632 10.15 19.76 -33.14
C VAL A 632 11.21 20.13 -32.11
N ARG A 633 11.01 19.72 -30.85
CA ARG A 633 11.91 20.01 -29.73
C ARG A 633 13.07 19.02 -29.63
N GLU A 634 12.80 17.75 -29.92
CA GLU A 634 13.78 16.67 -29.75
C GLU A 634 13.51 15.56 -30.76
N VAL A 635 14.55 14.96 -31.33
CA VAL A 635 14.45 13.77 -32.18
C VAL A 635 15.19 12.63 -31.46
N LEU A 636 14.43 11.61 -31.04
CA LEU A 636 14.92 10.47 -30.27
C LEU A 636 15.20 9.24 -31.16
N ALA A 637 14.53 9.17 -32.31
CA ALA A 637 14.70 8.12 -33.30
C ALA A 637 15.99 8.30 -34.09
N SER A 638 16.74 7.21 -34.25
CA SER A 638 17.93 7.15 -35.13
C SER A 638 17.60 6.37 -36.39
N VAL A 639 17.97 6.88 -37.56
CA VAL A 639 17.82 6.17 -38.85
C VAL A 639 18.57 4.82 -38.81
N ASN A 640 17.93 3.76 -39.31
CA ASN A 640 18.32 2.35 -39.19
C ASN A 640 18.28 1.78 -37.75
N GLY A 641 17.76 2.52 -36.78
CA GLY A 641 17.50 2.03 -35.42
C GLY A 641 16.26 1.14 -35.39
N GLN A 642 16.33 0.04 -34.64
CA GLN A 642 15.18 -0.79 -34.33
C GLN A 642 14.45 -0.20 -33.12
N VAL A 643 13.13 -0.02 -33.25
CA VAL A 643 12.26 0.56 -32.23
C VAL A 643 11.10 -0.39 -31.92
N ASP A 644 10.75 -0.51 -30.64
CA ASP A 644 9.60 -1.31 -30.18
C ASP A 644 8.29 -0.51 -30.30
N ALA A 645 7.15 -1.20 -30.21
CA ALA A 645 5.84 -0.55 -30.09
C ALA A 645 5.82 0.38 -28.87
N GLY A 646 5.33 1.61 -29.07
CA GLY A 646 5.28 2.64 -28.04
C GLY A 646 6.62 3.35 -27.79
N ALA A 647 7.72 2.96 -28.44
CA ALA A 647 9.01 3.65 -28.28
C ALA A 647 8.92 5.12 -28.71
N ALA A 648 9.53 6.02 -27.94
CA ALA A 648 9.53 7.45 -28.23
C ALA A 648 10.37 7.75 -29.49
N LEU A 649 9.79 8.48 -30.43
CA LEU A 649 10.44 8.81 -31.71
C LEU A 649 10.95 10.25 -31.74
N LEU A 650 10.14 11.21 -31.27
CA LEU A 650 10.48 12.64 -31.26
C LEU A 650 9.48 13.41 -30.38
N ARG A 651 9.81 14.65 -30.01
CA ARG A 651 8.98 15.57 -29.23
C ARG A 651 8.67 16.82 -30.04
N VAL A 652 7.41 17.27 -30.06
CA VAL A 652 6.92 18.46 -30.78
C VAL A 652 6.22 19.42 -29.80
N ASP A 653 6.76 20.62 -29.59
CA ASP A 653 6.08 21.66 -28.82
C ASP A 653 4.96 22.28 -29.67
N GLN A 654 3.71 22.25 -29.21
CA GLN A 654 2.56 22.74 -30.00
C GLN A 654 2.65 24.27 -30.24
N ALA A 655 2.40 24.72 -31.47
CA ALA A 655 2.47 26.14 -31.85
C ALA A 655 1.10 26.82 -31.71
N GLY A 656 1.05 27.88 -30.88
CA GLY A 656 -0.11 28.73 -30.67
C GLY A 656 -0.80 28.45 -29.34
N GLU A 657 -1.06 29.53 -28.59
CA GLU A 657 -1.91 29.54 -27.39
C GLU A 657 -3.08 28.58 -27.59
N GLN A 658 -3.19 27.58 -26.71
CA GLN A 658 -4.42 26.83 -26.54
C GLN A 658 -5.54 27.87 -26.58
N LYS A 659 -6.43 27.78 -27.58
CA LYS A 659 -7.75 28.37 -27.44
C LYS A 659 -8.35 27.65 -26.26
N VAL A 660 -8.13 28.23 -25.10
CA VAL A 660 -8.70 27.88 -23.82
C VAL A 660 -10.19 27.81 -24.07
N SER A 661 -10.73 26.60 -24.25
CA SER A 661 -12.13 26.38 -23.99
C SER A 661 -12.33 26.82 -22.55
N GLU A 662 -13.37 27.62 -22.31
CA GLU A 662 -13.79 28.12 -21.00
C GLU A 662 -13.33 27.19 -19.87
N GLN A 663 -12.30 27.60 -19.11
CA GLN A 663 -11.55 26.69 -18.21
C GLN A 663 -12.53 26.03 -17.23
N ALA A 664 -12.70 24.72 -17.36
CA ALA A 664 -13.27 23.91 -16.30
C ALA A 664 -12.49 24.23 -15.00
N PRO A 665 -13.18 24.45 -13.86
CA PRO A 665 -12.51 24.78 -12.62
C PRO A 665 -11.52 23.68 -12.26
N ARG A 666 -10.32 24.05 -11.79
CA ARG A 666 -9.30 23.08 -11.39
C ARG A 666 -9.85 22.23 -10.23
N VAL A 667 -9.70 20.91 -10.33
CA VAL A 667 -9.96 19.95 -9.25
C VAL A 667 -9.29 20.41 -7.96
N GLN A 668 -10.08 20.47 -6.88
CA GLN A 668 -9.57 20.65 -5.53
C GLN A 668 -9.37 19.28 -4.90
N PHE A 669 -8.13 18.99 -4.49
CA PHE A 669 -7.83 17.76 -3.77
C PHE A 669 -8.24 17.91 -2.31
N ARG A 670 -8.89 16.87 -1.79
CA ARG A 670 -9.26 16.82 -0.38
C ARG A 670 -8.01 16.48 0.45
N GLY A 671 -7.60 17.40 1.31
CA GLY A 671 -6.61 17.12 2.35
C GLY A 671 -7.21 16.21 3.44
N VAL A 672 -6.37 15.44 4.11
CA VAL A 672 -6.77 14.65 5.29
C VAL A 672 -6.51 15.49 6.54
N ASP A 673 -7.57 16.14 7.04
CA ASP A 673 -7.50 17.05 8.21
C ASP A 673 -7.31 16.36 9.58
N ASP A 674 -6.97 15.07 9.62
CA ASP A 674 -6.96 14.27 10.86
C ASP A 674 -5.58 14.11 11.52
N ALA A 675 -4.48 14.30 10.81
CA ALA A 675 -3.15 13.95 11.36
C ALA A 675 -2.74 14.82 12.56
N ALA A 676 -3.15 16.09 12.59
CA ALA A 676 -2.86 17.01 13.68
C ALA A 676 -3.71 16.78 14.95
N GLN A 677 -4.86 16.10 14.81
CA GLN A 677 -5.79 15.82 15.91
C GLN A 677 -5.46 14.51 16.65
N ARG A 678 -4.56 13.68 16.09
CA ARG A 678 -4.13 12.40 16.66
C ARG A 678 -3.22 12.58 17.89
N SER A 679 -3.27 11.61 18.81
CA SER A 679 -2.39 11.58 19.99
C SER A 679 -0.91 11.56 19.58
N PRO A 680 0.01 12.10 20.41
CA PRO A 680 1.45 12.02 20.15
C PRO A 680 1.95 10.59 19.92
N GLN A 681 1.41 9.63 20.68
CA GLN A 681 1.67 8.19 20.51
C GLN A 681 1.33 7.70 19.10
N ARG A 682 0.10 7.97 18.61
CA ARG A 682 -0.31 7.51 17.28
C ARG A 682 0.52 8.18 16.18
N ARG A 683 0.82 9.47 16.34
CA ARG A 683 1.70 10.19 15.41
C ARG A 683 3.11 9.61 15.40
N ALA A 684 3.65 9.18 16.54
CA ALA A 684 4.95 8.52 16.62
C ALA A 684 4.94 7.15 15.93
N LEU A 685 3.87 6.34 16.09
CA LEU A 685 3.68 5.10 15.35
C LEU A 685 3.64 5.32 13.84
N ASP A 686 2.87 6.32 13.38
CA ASP A 686 2.80 6.66 11.95
C ASP A 686 4.20 7.05 11.40
N ARG A 687 5.07 7.72 12.18
CA ARG A 687 6.46 8.00 11.78
C ARG A 687 7.35 6.76 11.75
N LEU A 688 7.15 5.79 12.65
CA LEU A 688 7.88 4.52 12.63
C LEU A 688 7.51 3.70 11.39
N ASP A 689 6.24 3.68 10.99
CA ASP A 689 5.79 3.02 9.75
C ASP A 689 6.49 3.63 8.51
N GLU A 690 6.59 4.96 8.45
CA GLU A 690 7.33 5.64 7.37
C GLU A 690 8.85 5.37 7.43
N LEU A 691 9.43 5.24 8.63
CA LEU A 691 10.83 4.81 8.76
C LEU A 691 11.03 3.35 8.35
N ALA A 692 10.01 2.48 8.53
CA ALA A 692 10.05 1.11 8.05
C ALA A 692 10.18 1.06 6.53
N ALA A 693 9.49 1.93 5.80
CA ALA A 693 9.58 2.06 4.35
C ALA A 693 11.03 2.29 3.86
N LEU A 694 11.82 3.09 4.60
CA LEU A 694 13.25 3.28 4.29
C LEU A 694 14.03 1.96 4.41
N ILE A 695 13.75 1.19 5.45
CA ILE A 695 14.46 -0.06 5.77
C ILE A 695 14.11 -1.14 4.77
N THR A 696 12.85 -1.20 4.32
CA THR A 696 12.36 -2.15 3.32
C THR A 696 12.61 -1.68 1.87
N GLY A 697 13.30 -0.56 1.65
CA GLY A 697 13.65 -0.14 0.30
C GLY A 697 12.47 0.39 -0.52
N PHE A 698 11.44 0.88 0.15
CA PHE A 698 10.43 1.75 -0.42
C PHE A 698 10.93 3.21 -0.49
N ASP A 699 10.06 4.12 -0.92
CA ASP A 699 10.44 5.45 -1.41
C ASP A 699 10.52 6.47 -0.27
N VAL A 700 11.61 6.36 0.50
CA VAL A 700 11.96 7.36 1.51
C VAL A 700 13.38 7.87 1.26
N SER A 701 13.51 9.17 1.02
CA SER A 701 14.81 9.81 0.79
C SER A 701 15.59 9.93 2.11
N GLY A 702 16.92 9.97 2.04
CA GLY A 702 17.74 10.17 3.23
C GLY A 702 17.48 11.51 3.94
N ALA A 703 17.08 12.55 3.19
CA ALA A 703 16.67 13.84 3.77
C ALA A 703 15.34 13.73 4.52
N ARG A 704 14.36 13.06 3.93
CA ARG A 704 13.06 12.78 4.55
C ARG A 704 13.23 11.91 5.79
N ALA A 705 14.03 10.85 5.73
CA ALA A 705 14.33 9.99 6.88
C ALA A 705 14.89 10.75 8.09
N ARG A 706 15.76 11.74 7.87
CA ARG A 706 16.29 12.59 8.96
C ARG A 706 15.20 13.47 9.59
N ASN A 707 14.30 14.01 8.78
CA ASN A 707 13.16 14.80 9.27
C ASN A 707 12.19 13.90 10.07
N LEU A 708 11.84 12.74 9.52
CA LEU A 708 10.98 11.74 10.18
C LEU A 708 11.56 11.33 11.53
N LEU A 709 12.86 11.03 11.59
CA LEU A 709 13.55 10.69 12.82
C LEU A 709 13.50 11.83 13.84
N SER A 710 13.82 13.06 13.44
CA SER A 710 13.78 14.23 14.35
C SER A 710 12.37 14.50 14.89
N THR A 711 11.35 14.34 14.04
CA THR A 711 9.95 14.48 14.42
C THR A 711 9.54 13.36 15.38
N TYR A 712 9.93 12.13 15.08
CA TYR A 712 9.69 10.97 15.94
C TYR A 712 10.37 11.13 17.31
N GLU A 713 11.63 11.58 17.39
CA GLU A 713 12.33 11.81 18.66
C GLU A 713 11.60 12.85 19.53
N THR A 714 11.05 13.89 18.90
CA THR A 714 10.24 14.91 19.58
C THR A 714 8.95 14.32 20.13
N LEU A 715 8.19 13.59 19.31
CA LEU A 715 6.95 12.94 19.71
C LEU A 715 7.18 11.86 20.77
N ARG A 716 8.26 11.09 20.64
CA ARG A 716 8.61 10.01 21.56
C ARG A 716 8.92 10.54 22.96
N ALA A 717 9.47 11.74 23.06
CA ALA A 717 9.72 12.42 24.34
C ALA A 717 8.42 12.81 25.08
N GLU A 718 7.29 12.92 24.37
CA GLU A 718 5.97 13.24 24.95
C GLU A 718 5.22 11.99 25.47
N VAL A 719 5.72 10.77 25.17
CA VAL A 719 5.05 9.49 25.48
C VAL A 719 5.88 8.70 26.50
N PRO A 720 5.25 8.01 27.49
CA PRO A 720 5.98 7.16 28.44
C PRO A 720 6.93 6.16 27.78
N ARG A 721 8.14 5.99 28.34
CA ARG A 721 9.18 5.13 27.74
C ARG A 721 8.80 3.64 27.69
N ASP A 722 7.99 3.20 28.64
CA ASP A 722 7.45 1.85 28.75
C ASP A 722 6.15 1.62 27.97
N ASP A 723 5.74 2.55 27.10
CA ASP A 723 4.59 2.38 26.21
C ASP A 723 4.75 1.13 25.33
N SER A 724 3.93 0.11 25.61
CA SER A 724 4.07 -1.21 25.00
C SER A 724 3.90 -1.23 23.48
N GLU A 725 3.04 -0.35 22.93
CA GLU A 725 2.81 -0.27 21.49
C GLU A 725 4.02 0.31 20.76
N LEU A 726 4.56 1.43 21.25
CA LEU A 726 5.75 2.05 20.67
C LEU A 726 6.99 1.16 20.80
N VAL A 727 7.21 0.52 21.96
CA VAL A 727 8.34 -0.40 22.15
C VAL A 727 8.22 -1.59 21.20
N THR A 728 7.02 -2.13 20.99
CA THR A 728 6.79 -3.22 20.03
C THR A 728 7.08 -2.78 18.60
N ALA A 729 6.64 -1.58 18.21
CA ALA A 729 6.89 -1.03 16.88
C ALA A 729 8.38 -0.73 16.64
N GLU A 730 9.09 -0.18 17.64
CA GLU A 730 10.53 0.03 17.62
C GLU A 730 11.29 -1.30 17.45
N LEU A 731 10.91 -2.33 18.23
CA LEU A 731 11.49 -3.68 18.11
C LEU A 731 11.21 -4.31 16.75
N ALA A 732 10.01 -4.16 16.21
CA ALA A 732 9.66 -4.65 14.88
C ALA A 732 10.56 -4.02 13.80
N LEU A 733 10.74 -2.70 13.85
CA LEU A 733 11.61 -1.96 12.93
C LEU A 733 13.08 -2.42 13.01
N LEU A 734 13.59 -2.61 14.23
CA LEU A 734 14.92 -3.16 14.49
C LEU A 734 15.08 -4.59 13.95
N ASN A 735 14.04 -5.42 14.10
CA ASN A 735 14.02 -6.79 13.60
C ASN A 735 13.99 -6.84 12.06
N THR A 736 13.18 -5.99 11.41
CA THR A 736 13.17 -5.83 9.93
C THR A 736 14.55 -5.45 9.40
N PHE A 737 15.24 -4.52 10.07
CA PHE A 737 16.62 -4.17 9.72
C PHE A 737 17.57 -5.35 9.85
N ALA A 738 17.47 -6.14 10.93
CA ALA A 738 18.30 -7.32 11.14
C ALA A 738 18.05 -8.38 10.05
N ASP A 739 16.79 -8.69 9.73
CA ASP A 739 16.39 -9.65 8.69
C ASP A 739 17.01 -9.29 7.32
N ILE A 740 16.89 -8.02 6.91
CA ILE A 740 17.44 -7.56 5.63
C ILE A 740 18.97 -7.52 5.67
N CYS A 741 19.57 -7.04 6.77
CA CYS A 741 21.03 -6.92 6.89
C CYS A 741 21.73 -8.29 6.84
N GLU A 742 21.13 -9.34 7.41
CA GLU A 742 21.63 -10.72 7.40
C GLU A 742 21.91 -11.23 5.97
N LEU A 743 21.09 -10.86 4.98
CA LEU A 743 21.24 -11.27 3.57
C LEU A 743 22.49 -10.69 2.90
N SER A 744 23.09 -9.64 3.47
CA SER A 744 24.18 -8.91 2.85
C SER A 744 25.56 -9.21 3.45
N ARG A 745 25.65 -10.21 4.33
CA ARG A 745 26.92 -10.59 4.97
C ARG A 745 27.94 -11.15 3.98
N ASN A 746 29.18 -10.70 4.14
CA ASN A 746 30.33 -11.12 3.32
C ASN A 746 31.14 -12.27 3.96
N ARG A 747 30.72 -12.76 5.14
CA ARG A 747 31.34 -13.91 5.85
C ARG A 747 30.26 -14.78 6.51
N PRO A 748 30.46 -16.12 6.59
CA PRO A 748 29.60 -17.04 7.34
C PRO A 748 29.54 -16.70 8.84
N THR A 749 28.57 -17.22 9.59
CA THR A 749 28.56 -17.21 11.07
C THR A 749 29.53 -18.26 11.64
N MET A 750 29.92 -18.13 12.93
CA MET A 750 30.76 -19.12 13.60
C MET A 750 30.13 -20.54 13.63
N ASP A 751 28.80 -20.64 13.70
CA ASP A 751 28.09 -21.93 13.58
C ASP A 751 28.17 -22.54 12.17
N GLU A 752 28.36 -21.70 11.14
CA GLU A 752 28.54 -22.12 9.74
C GLU A 752 30.00 -22.48 9.42
N GLU A 753 30.97 -22.16 10.30
CA GLU A 753 32.40 -22.50 10.13
C GLU A 753 32.73 -23.96 10.50
N ASN A 754 31.84 -24.67 11.20
CA ASN A 754 32.04 -26.06 11.65
C ASN A 754 31.72 -27.13 10.58
N ASN A 755 31.20 -26.75 9.41
CA ASN A 755 31.04 -27.66 8.27
C ASN A 755 32.24 -27.55 7.33
N ASP A 756 32.78 -28.69 6.88
CA ASP A 756 33.88 -28.82 5.92
C ASP A 756 33.62 -28.17 4.52
N GLU A 757 32.51 -27.46 4.35
CA GLU A 757 32.09 -26.76 3.13
C GLU A 757 32.30 -25.24 3.26
N ARG A 758 33.55 -24.77 3.17
CA ARG A 758 33.77 -23.37 2.76
C ARG A 758 33.40 -23.26 1.29
N VAL A 759 32.43 -22.42 0.87
CA VAL A 759 32.65 -21.53 -0.30
C VAL A 759 31.82 -20.21 -0.27
N HIS A 760 30.55 -20.17 0.16
CA HIS A 760 29.68 -19.00 -0.14
C HIS A 760 29.18 -18.18 1.06
N SER A 761 29.15 -16.84 0.91
CA SER A 761 28.58 -15.94 1.93
C SER A 761 27.07 -15.72 1.71
N PRO A 762 26.29 -15.27 2.72
CA PRO A 762 24.87 -14.94 2.54
C PRO A 762 24.60 -13.98 1.37
N ARG A 763 25.49 -13.00 1.16
CA ARG A 763 25.43 -12.11 0.00
C ARG A 763 25.52 -12.85 -1.34
N GLU A 764 26.42 -13.83 -1.44
CA GLU A 764 26.59 -14.63 -2.67
C GLU A 764 25.39 -15.56 -2.90
N HIS A 765 24.82 -16.13 -1.83
CA HIS A 765 23.57 -16.89 -1.91
C HIS A 765 22.39 -16.02 -2.38
N PHE A 766 22.26 -14.79 -1.85
CA PHE A 766 21.23 -13.85 -2.31
C PHE A 766 21.42 -13.50 -3.79
N HIS A 767 22.64 -13.17 -4.22
CA HIS A 767 22.93 -12.89 -5.62
C HIS A 767 22.65 -14.11 -6.53
N SER A 768 22.97 -15.32 -6.07
CA SER A 768 22.67 -16.57 -6.78
C SER A 768 21.16 -16.79 -6.91
N PHE A 769 20.40 -16.55 -5.85
CA PHE A 769 18.95 -16.60 -5.84
C PHE A 769 18.33 -15.68 -6.90
N LEU A 770 18.84 -14.46 -7.04
CA LEU A 770 18.34 -13.47 -8.03
C LEU A 770 18.46 -13.94 -9.49
N HIS A 771 19.23 -14.98 -9.81
CA HIS A 771 19.32 -15.51 -11.17
C HIS A 771 18.04 -16.22 -11.64
N SER A 772 17.38 -16.98 -10.76
CA SER A 772 16.21 -17.78 -11.11
C SER A 772 14.97 -17.48 -10.27
N LEU A 773 15.15 -16.85 -9.09
CA LEU A 773 14.13 -16.72 -8.04
C LEU A 773 13.58 -18.07 -7.60
N ASP A 774 14.45 -19.08 -7.59
CA ASP A 774 14.11 -20.46 -7.23
C ASP A 774 15.22 -21.00 -6.34
N ALA A 775 14.87 -21.28 -5.08
CA ALA A 775 15.82 -21.70 -4.05
C ALA A 775 16.33 -23.14 -4.26
N ASP A 776 15.53 -24.00 -4.89
CA ASP A 776 15.87 -25.39 -5.19
C ASP A 776 16.83 -25.47 -6.36
N VAL A 777 16.56 -24.70 -7.43
CA VAL A 777 17.43 -24.63 -8.62
C VAL A 777 18.83 -24.10 -8.25
N GLN A 778 18.92 -23.17 -7.30
CA GLN A 778 20.20 -22.59 -6.86
C GLN A 778 20.88 -23.36 -5.73
N GLY A 779 20.27 -24.43 -5.21
CA GLY A 779 20.85 -25.25 -4.14
C GLY A 779 21.12 -24.47 -2.85
N LEU A 780 20.22 -23.54 -2.48
CA LEU A 780 20.45 -22.68 -1.31
C LEU A 780 20.40 -23.50 0.00
N PRO A 781 21.36 -23.31 0.93
CA PRO A 781 21.34 -23.96 2.25
C PRO A 781 20.08 -23.61 3.05
N GLU A 782 19.59 -24.56 3.86
CA GLU A 782 18.39 -24.37 4.71
C GLU A 782 18.53 -23.18 5.66
N SER A 783 19.73 -22.97 6.20
CA SER A 783 20.05 -21.81 7.05
C SER A 783 19.90 -20.47 6.32
N PHE A 784 20.19 -20.41 5.02
CA PHE A 784 19.99 -19.21 4.21
C PHE A 784 18.54 -19.05 3.77
N ARG A 785 17.84 -20.15 3.42
CA ARG A 785 16.41 -20.13 3.11
C ARG A 785 15.60 -19.52 4.25
N ALA A 786 15.88 -19.92 5.50
CA ALA A 786 15.23 -19.34 6.67
C ALA A 786 15.45 -17.81 6.80
N LYS A 787 16.66 -17.32 6.50
CA LYS A 787 16.96 -15.87 6.49
C LYS A 787 16.18 -15.15 5.39
N LEU A 788 16.15 -15.72 4.19
CA LEU A 788 15.45 -15.17 3.05
C LEU A 788 13.93 -15.12 3.27
N THR A 789 13.33 -16.18 3.82
CA THR A 789 11.89 -16.23 4.17
C THR A 789 11.52 -15.13 5.15
N ARG A 790 12.31 -14.92 6.21
CA ARG A 790 12.06 -13.83 7.16
C ARG A 790 12.13 -12.45 6.51
N ALA A 791 13.13 -12.22 5.66
CA ALA A 791 13.26 -10.95 4.96
C ALA A 791 12.09 -10.68 4.00
N LEU A 792 11.63 -11.71 3.27
CA LEU A 792 10.52 -11.58 2.31
C LEU A 792 9.15 -11.45 2.97
N ALA A 793 8.99 -11.94 4.20
CA ALA A 793 7.76 -11.76 4.97
C ALA A 793 7.39 -10.29 5.22
N HIS A 794 8.36 -9.37 5.17
CA HIS A 794 8.11 -7.91 5.27
C HIS A 794 7.50 -7.29 3.99
N TYR A 795 7.31 -8.10 2.94
CA TYR A 795 6.82 -7.69 1.61
C TYR A 795 5.63 -8.52 1.14
N ASP A 796 4.98 -9.26 2.04
CA ASP A 796 3.88 -10.18 1.72
C ASP A 796 4.26 -11.24 0.65
N ALA A 797 5.52 -11.69 0.65
CA ALA A 797 6.06 -12.65 -0.31
C ALA A 797 6.66 -13.89 0.36
N ALA A 798 6.53 -15.04 -0.30
CA ALA A 798 7.06 -16.33 0.15
C ALA A 798 7.89 -17.03 -0.95
N ILE A 799 8.97 -17.71 -0.57
CA ILE A 799 9.84 -18.43 -1.51
C ILE A 799 9.22 -19.73 -2.04
N ASP A 800 8.29 -20.33 -1.28
CA ASP A 800 7.73 -21.65 -1.59
C ASP A 800 6.61 -21.60 -2.64
N GLU A 801 6.13 -20.41 -3.00
CA GLU A 801 5.11 -20.20 -4.04
C GLU A 801 5.71 -20.17 -5.46
N GLY A 802 7.02 -20.34 -5.58
CA GLY A 802 7.75 -20.18 -6.83
C GLY A 802 7.80 -18.72 -7.27
N ARG A 803 8.05 -18.50 -8.57
CA ARG A 803 8.22 -17.16 -9.11
C ARG A 803 6.88 -16.45 -9.32
N THR A 804 6.56 -15.51 -8.45
CA THR A 804 5.36 -14.67 -8.50
C THR A 804 5.71 -13.18 -8.68
N PRO A 805 4.78 -12.33 -9.15
CA PRO A 805 5.00 -10.87 -9.19
C PRO A 805 5.34 -10.27 -7.82
N ALA A 806 4.72 -10.77 -6.74
CA ALA A 806 5.02 -10.34 -5.38
C ALA A 806 6.47 -10.67 -4.97
N LEU A 807 6.95 -11.88 -5.29
CA LEU A 807 8.35 -12.25 -5.06
C LEU A 807 9.31 -11.36 -5.87
N GLU A 808 8.98 -11.07 -7.13
CA GLU A 808 9.77 -10.19 -7.99
C GLU A 808 9.92 -8.77 -7.42
N GLU A 809 8.83 -8.20 -6.90
CA GLU A 809 8.86 -6.89 -6.23
C GLU A 809 9.63 -6.97 -4.92
N ALA A 810 9.39 -7.98 -4.08
CA ALA A 810 10.05 -8.13 -2.80
C ALA A 810 11.58 -8.22 -2.94
N VAL A 811 12.10 -9.04 -3.86
CA VAL A 811 13.55 -9.14 -4.07
C VAL A 811 14.16 -7.86 -4.64
N TYR A 812 13.40 -7.13 -5.46
CA TYR A 812 13.80 -5.82 -5.97
C TYR A 812 13.91 -4.80 -4.83
N ARG A 813 12.89 -4.73 -3.98
CA ARG A 813 12.85 -3.84 -2.80
C ARG A 813 13.94 -4.18 -1.78
N VAL A 814 14.16 -5.48 -1.47
CA VAL A 814 15.29 -5.94 -0.65
C VAL A 814 16.63 -5.50 -1.25
N PHE A 815 16.82 -5.65 -2.56
CA PHE A 815 18.06 -5.22 -3.21
C PHE A 815 18.27 -3.70 -3.09
N LEU A 816 17.22 -2.90 -3.27
CA LEU A 816 17.29 -1.45 -3.07
C LEU A 816 17.54 -1.05 -1.61
N ALA A 817 16.98 -1.78 -0.64
CA ALA A 817 17.26 -1.58 0.78
C ALA A 817 18.74 -1.78 1.09
N LEU A 818 19.32 -2.87 0.58
CA LEU A 818 20.73 -3.20 0.76
C LEU A 818 21.69 -2.17 0.14
N GLN A 819 21.29 -1.48 -0.93
CA GLN A 819 22.05 -0.38 -1.51
C GLN A 819 22.00 0.90 -0.67
N ARG A 820 20.96 1.08 0.15
CA ARG A 820 20.68 2.34 0.88
C ARG A 820 20.99 2.28 2.38
N MET A 821 21.76 1.27 2.81
CA MET A 821 22.12 1.05 4.22
C MET A 821 22.76 2.28 4.91
N GLU A 822 23.51 3.12 4.19
CA GLU A 822 24.10 4.33 4.77
C GLU A 822 23.07 5.32 5.33
N ASN A 823 21.86 5.36 4.74
CA ASN A 823 20.76 6.20 5.22
C ASN A 823 20.00 5.55 6.38
N GLN A 824 20.05 4.22 6.52
CA GLN A 824 19.36 3.46 7.56
C GLN A 824 20.15 3.44 8.88
N VAL A 825 21.49 3.39 8.82
CA VAL A 825 22.36 3.28 10.00
C VAL A 825 22.11 4.38 11.05
N PRO A 826 21.97 5.68 10.69
CA PRO A 826 21.67 6.72 11.66
C PRO A 826 20.33 6.53 12.37
N VAL A 827 19.30 6.07 11.66
CA VAL A 827 17.96 5.79 12.22
C VAL A 827 18.05 4.69 13.27
N ILE A 828 18.69 3.57 12.93
CA ILE A 828 18.84 2.42 13.84
C ILE A 828 19.70 2.78 15.06
N ALA A 829 20.79 3.51 14.86
CA ALA A 829 21.63 3.96 15.95
C ALA A 829 20.90 4.92 16.90
N ALA A 830 20.05 5.81 16.38
CA ALA A 830 19.26 6.73 17.19
C ALA A 830 18.19 6.01 18.03
N LEU A 831 17.47 5.05 17.44
CA LEU A 831 16.48 4.23 18.15
C LEU A 831 17.13 3.45 19.31
N LEU A 832 18.26 2.77 19.05
CA LEU A 832 19.00 2.05 20.08
C LEU A 832 19.62 2.99 21.13
N GLY A 833 20.09 4.17 20.70
CA GLY A 833 20.66 5.19 21.58
C GLY A 833 19.64 5.78 22.55
N HIS A 834 18.37 5.90 22.13
CA HIS A 834 17.29 6.36 23.00
C HIS A 834 17.17 5.49 24.25
N TRP A 835 17.17 4.16 24.09
CA TRP A 835 17.10 3.19 25.19
C TRP A 835 18.34 3.20 26.10
N LEU A 836 19.49 3.69 25.62
CA LEU A 836 20.73 3.75 26.40
C LEU A 836 20.84 4.99 27.30
N SER A 837 20.07 6.05 27.07
CA SER A 837 20.35 7.39 27.61
C SER A 837 19.89 7.71 29.04
N ASP A 838 19.10 6.85 29.74
CA ASP A 838 18.71 7.16 31.15
C ASP A 838 18.34 5.91 31.99
N SER A 839 18.56 5.97 33.31
CA SER A 839 18.53 4.81 34.24
C SER A 839 17.29 4.70 35.14
N SER A 840 16.37 5.66 35.11
CA SER A 840 15.23 5.73 36.06
C SER A 840 13.93 5.09 35.56
N ALA A 841 13.78 4.86 34.25
CA ALA A 841 12.59 4.23 33.63
C ALA A 841 12.97 3.49 32.33
N GLN A 842 13.58 2.31 32.48
CA GLN A 842 13.93 1.44 31.36
C GLN A 842 12.74 0.55 30.99
N PRO A 843 12.56 0.19 29.70
CA PRO A 843 11.55 -0.76 29.29
C PRO A 843 11.78 -2.12 29.96
N GLU A 844 10.71 -2.87 30.21
CA GLU A 844 10.80 -4.20 30.81
C GLU A 844 11.68 -5.12 29.93
N ALA A 845 12.64 -5.81 30.56
CA ALA A 845 13.58 -6.68 29.86
C ALA A 845 12.87 -7.96 29.39
N THR A 846 12.38 -7.97 28.15
CA THR A 846 11.66 -9.12 27.57
C THR A 846 12.59 -10.07 26.80
N PRO A 847 12.29 -11.38 26.73
CA PRO A 847 13.04 -12.33 25.91
C PRO A 847 13.11 -11.94 24.42
N ALA A 848 12.03 -11.38 23.87
CA ALA A 848 11.99 -10.91 22.48
C ALA A 848 13.00 -9.79 22.21
N MET A 849 13.17 -8.87 23.16
CA MET A 849 14.19 -7.82 23.05
C MET A 849 15.61 -8.38 23.09
N ALA A 850 15.88 -9.39 23.93
CA ALA A 850 17.19 -10.05 23.94
C ALA A 850 17.50 -10.70 22.58
N GLU A 851 16.54 -11.39 21.99
CA GLU A 851 16.67 -12.02 20.67
C GLU A 851 16.98 -10.98 19.58
N VAL A 852 16.20 -9.90 19.49
CA VAL A 852 16.43 -8.84 18.49
C VAL A 852 17.82 -8.21 18.64
N LEU A 853 18.27 -7.95 19.88
CA LEU A 853 19.60 -7.39 20.14
C LEU A 853 20.71 -8.36 19.72
N GLU A 854 20.60 -9.65 20.04
CA GLU A 854 21.58 -10.66 19.62
C GLU A 854 21.67 -10.80 18.11
N ARG A 855 20.51 -10.79 17.43
CA ARG A 855 20.43 -10.80 15.97
C ARG A 855 21.07 -9.54 15.36
N LEU A 856 20.79 -8.35 15.88
CA LEU A 856 21.42 -7.11 15.43
C LEU A 856 22.95 -7.15 15.58
N ILE A 857 23.44 -7.65 16.72
CA ILE A 857 24.88 -7.79 16.97
C ILE A 857 25.52 -8.71 15.93
N GLY A 858 24.88 -9.84 15.63
CA GLY A 858 25.33 -10.79 14.61
C GLY A 858 25.25 -10.24 13.18
N ALA A 859 24.15 -9.60 12.82
CA ALA A 859 23.88 -9.07 11.47
C ALA A 859 24.82 -7.91 11.09
N THR A 860 25.22 -7.09 12.07
CA THR A 860 26.02 -5.87 11.87
C THR A 860 27.52 -6.06 12.08
N GLN A 861 27.95 -7.26 12.45
CA GLN A 861 29.34 -7.59 12.80
C GLN A 861 30.33 -7.11 11.73
N ALA A 862 31.35 -6.35 12.17
CA ALA A 862 32.41 -5.74 11.37
C ALA A 862 31.99 -4.69 10.31
N ARG A 863 30.74 -4.69 9.83
CA ARG A 863 30.27 -3.79 8.75
C ARG A 863 29.62 -2.51 9.26
N TYR A 864 28.84 -2.60 10.33
CA TYR A 864 28.17 -1.46 10.97
C TYR A 864 28.50 -1.42 12.47
N PRO A 865 29.77 -1.15 12.83
CA PRO A 865 30.25 -1.29 14.21
C PRO A 865 29.51 -0.40 15.21
N VAL A 866 29.01 0.76 14.76
CA VAL A 866 28.22 1.67 15.61
C VAL A 866 26.96 0.98 16.14
N ILE A 867 26.19 0.30 15.27
CA ILE A 867 24.96 -0.39 15.68
C ILE A 867 25.28 -1.57 16.61
N GLY A 868 26.26 -2.40 16.24
CA GLY A 868 26.65 -3.55 17.04
C GLY A 868 27.22 -3.17 18.42
N ASP A 869 27.91 -2.03 18.52
CA ASP A 869 28.45 -1.51 19.79
C ASP A 869 27.32 -1.01 20.72
N VAL A 870 26.34 -0.27 20.19
CA VAL A 870 25.19 0.21 20.99
C VAL A 870 24.29 -0.96 21.42
N ALA A 871 23.98 -1.91 20.53
CA ALA A 871 23.18 -3.09 20.84
C ALA A 871 23.83 -3.97 21.94
N ARG A 872 25.16 -4.16 21.87
CA ARG A 872 25.90 -4.89 22.92
C ARG A 872 25.82 -4.20 24.29
N ASN A 873 25.92 -2.87 24.31
CA ASN A 873 25.81 -2.11 25.57
C ASN A 873 24.42 -2.27 26.19
N LEU A 874 23.39 -2.16 25.36
CA LEU A 874 22.01 -2.23 25.79
C LEU A 874 21.63 -3.61 26.34
N ARG A 875 22.06 -4.68 25.66
CA ARG A 875 21.88 -6.07 26.15
C ARG A 875 22.52 -6.26 27.53
N PHE A 876 23.74 -5.77 27.71
CA PHE A 876 24.44 -5.87 29.00
C PHE A 876 23.66 -5.16 30.11
N ARG A 877 23.21 -3.93 29.86
CA ARG A 877 22.52 -3.11 30.87
C ARG A 877 21.17 -3.69 31.28
N LEU A 878 20.42 -4.25 30.33
CA LEU A 878 19.05 -4.75 30.58
C LEU A 878 19.03 -6.18 31.13
N PHE A 879 19.94 -7.05 30.69
CA PHE A 879 19.89 -8.48 31.03
C PHE A 879 21.02 -8.94 31.95
N ASP A 880 22.25 -8.45 31.73
CA ASP A 880 23.42 -8.92 32.48
C ASP A 880 23.60 -8.15 33.81
N GLU A 881 23.48 -6.81 33.82
CA GLU A 881 23.71 -5.96 35.00
C GLU A 881 22.75 -6.25 36.19
N PRO A 882 21.43 -6.45 36.00
CA PRO A 882 20.53 -6.73 37.13
C PRO A 882 20.84 -8.05 37.83
N GLN A 883 21.20 -9.09 37.07
CA GLN A 883 21.59 -10.39 37.61
C GLN A 883 22.87 -10.28 38.45
N ILE A 884 23.82 -9.45 38.01
CA ILE A 884 25.05 -9.14 38.77
C ILE A 884 24.72 -8.51 40.12
N ARG A 885 23.78 -7.56 40.14
CA ARG A 885 23.36 -6.86 41.36
C ARG A 885 22.68 -7.80 42.36
N ILE A 886 21.78 -8.67 41.90
CA ILE A 886 21.08 -9.66 42.74
C ILE A 886 22.07 -10.66 43.35
N ALA A 887 23.02 -11.16 42.56
CA ALA A 887 24.03 -12.09 43.04
C ALA A 887 24.90 -11.47 44.16
N ARG A 888 25.26 -10.19 44.03
CA ARG A 888 26.04 -9.46 45.04
C ARG A 888 25.29 -9.31 46.37
N GLU A 889 24.01 -8.92 46.34
CA GLU A 889 23.26 -8.70 47.59
C GLU A 889 23.14 -9.97 48.44
N LYS A 890 22.98 -11.13 47.79
CA LYS A 890 22.96 -12.43 48.47
C LYS A 890 24.26 -12.74 49.25
N VAL A 891 25.41 -12.28 48.75
CA VAL A 891 26.69 -12.44 49.45
C VAL A 891 26.76 -11.47 50.65
N TYR A 892 26.33 -10.22 50.47
CA TYR A 892 26.30 -9.24 51.55
C TYR A 892 25.40 -9.67 52.73
N ASP A 893 24.27 -10.33 52.47
CA ASP A 893 23.43 -10.91 53.52
C ASP A 893 24.18 -11.94 54.39
N GLY A 894 24.98 -12.82 53.77
CA GLY A 894 25.80 -13.80 54.50
C GLY A 894 26.92 -13.14 55.33
N VAL A 895 27.53 -12.08 54.81
CA VAL A 895 28.54 -11.28 55.53
C VAL A 895 27.93 -10.60 56.75
N ARG A 896 26.75 -9.96 56.61
CA ARG A 896 26.06 -9.29 57.71
C ARG A 896 25.79 -10.25 58.87
N GLY A 897 25.32 -11.46 58.58
CA GLY A 897 25.09 -12.50 59.61
C GLY A 897 26.38 -12.95 60.32
N SER A 898 27.48 -13.09 59.58
CA SER A 898 28.79 -13.45 60.16
C SER A 898 29.38 -12.35 61.05
N LEU A 899 29.23 -11.08 60.64
CA LEU A 899 29.66 -9.92 61.43
C LEU A 899 28.81 -9.77 62.71
N GLN A 900 27.51 -10.02 62.64
CA GLN A 900 26.64 -10.01 63.81
C GLN A 900 27.08 -11.07 64.83
N TYR A 901 27.38 -12.28 64.38
CA TYR A 901 27.89 -13.34 65.26
C TYR A 901 29.19 -12.93 65.98
N LEU A 902 30.15 -12.33 65.26
CA LEU A 902 31.41 -11.86 65.84
C LEU A 902 31.21 -10.73 66.86
N ALA A 903 30.25 -9.84 66.62
CA ALA A 903 29.91 -8.78 67.58
C ALA A 903 29.27 -9.34 68.87
N GLU A 904 28.43 -10.37 68.75
CA GLU A 904 27.80 -11.03 69.90
C GLU A 904 28.75 -11.97 70.67
N ASN A 905 29.83 -12.44 70.03
CA ASN A 905 30.76 -13.44 70.58
C ASN A 905 32.25 -13.05 70.37
N PRO A 906 32.75 -11.98 71.00
CA PRO A 906 34.10 -11.45 70.75
C PRO A 906 35.23 -12.41 71.17
N ASP A 907 35.00 -13.27 72.17
CA ASP A 907 35.99 -14.23 72.69
C ASP A 907 35.82 -15.66 72.11
N ALA A 908 35.08 -15.82 71.01
CA ALA A 908 34.81 -17.14 70.43
C ALA A 908 36.11 -17.83 69.98
N ALA A 909 36.25 -19.13 70.26
CA ALA A 909 37.41 -19.93 69.86
C ALA A 909 37.61 -19.99 68.33
N ASP A 910 36.55 -19.76 67.56
CA ASP A 910 36.56 -19.71 66.09
C ASP A 910 36.59 -18.27 65.51
N TYR A 911 36.79 -17.24 66.34
CA TYR A 911 36.87 -15.82 65.89
C TYR A 911 37.86 -15.65 64.74
N SER A 912 39.09 -16.16 64.91
CA SER A 912 40.13 -16.06 63.87
C SER A 912 39.75 -16.79 62.57
N ALA A 913 39.08 -17.94 62.67
CA ALA A 913 38.64 -18.71 61.50
C ALA A 913 37.49 -18.00 60.74
N ARG A 914 36.57 -17.36 61.47
CA ARG A 914 35.47 -16.58 60.89
C ARG A 914 35.94 -15.26 60.28
N VAL A 915 36.89 -14.56 60.92
CA VAL A 915 37.56 -13.40 60.33
C VAL A 915 38.29 -13.81 59.04
N ALA A 916 39.00 -14.95 59.04
CA ALA A 916 39.64 -15.46 57.82
C ALA A 916 38.63 -15.78 56.71
N ALA A 917 37.48 -16.37 57.04
CA ALA A 917 36.40 -16.63 56.09
C ALA A 917 35.79 -15.33 55.52
N LEU A 918 35.62 -14.31 56.36
CA LEU A 918 35.17 -12.98 55.94
C LEU A 918 36.20 -12.27 55.04
N VAL A 919 37.49 -12.38 55.35
CA VAL A 919 38.58 -11.84 54.51
C VAL A 919 38.60 -12.50 53.14
N ALA A 920 38.30 -13.80 53.07
CA ALA A 920 38.19 -14.55 51.82
C ALA A 920 36.91 -14.24 51.01
N THR A 921 36.04 -13.35 51.49
CA THR A 921 34.81 -12.97 50.78
C THR A 921 35.14 -12.21 49.50
N PRO A 922 34.58 -12.63 48.34
CA PRO A 922 34.88 -12.01 47.05
C PRO A 922 34.27 -10.60 46.91
N GLU A 923 33.13 -10.31 47.51
CA GLU A 923 32.47 -9.01 47.30
C GLU A 923 33.14 -7.85 48.08
N PRO A 924 33.13 -6.61 47.54
CA PRO A 924 33.77 -5.46 48.16
C PRO A 924 33.07 -5.02 49.45
N LEU A 925 33.65 -5.34 50.61
CA LEU A 925 33.03 -5.04 51.91
C LEU A 925 33.06 -3.56 52.31
N ILE A 926 33.69 -2.71 51.51
CA ILE A 926 33.81 -1.27 51.78
C ILE A 926 32.44 -0.56 51.79
N GLU A 927 31.48 -1.02 50.99
CA GLU A 927 30.11 -0.49 50.96
C GLU A 927 29.35 -0.83 52.25
N LEU A 928 29.59 -2.02 52.82
CA LEU A 928 29.05 -2.41 54.13
C LEU A 928 29.69 -1.60 55.26
N LEU A 929 30.97 -1.23 55.14
CA LEU A 929 31.63 -0.34 56.10
C LEU A 929 31.00 1.05 56.10
N ALA A 930 30.64 1.58 54.92
CA ALA A 930 29.93 2.85 54.81
C ALA A 930 28.63 2.84 55.64
N GLN A 931 27.86 1.74 55.58
CA GLN A 931 26.60 1.56 56.29
C GLN A 931 26.79 1.43 57.81
N ARG A 932 27.96 1.02 58.28
CA ARG A 932 28.28 0.75 59.70
C ARG A 932 29.42 1.61 60.23
N ILE A 933 29.72 2.75 59.60
CA ILE A 933 30.95 3.50 59.89
C ILE A 933 31.06 4.00 61.33
N THR A 934 29.93 4.25 61.99
CA THR A 934 29.86 4.68 63.40
C THR A 934 30.19 3.56 64.38
N ASP A 935 30.04 2.30 63.97
CA ASP A 935 30.37 1.10 64.76
C ASP A 935 30.89 0.02 63.81
N PRO A 936 32.15 0.14 63.36
CA PRO A 936 32.68 -0.74 62.34
C PRO A 936 33.04 -2.12 62.91
N GLY A 937 33.30 -2.24 64.22
CA GLY A 937 33.69 -3.48 64.91
C GLY A 937 34.67 -4.35 64.11
N ALA A 938 34.41 -5.66 64.08
CA ALA A 938 35.23 -6.64 63.35
C ALA A 938 35.32 -6.40 61.83
N LEU A 939 34.42 -5.61 61.23
CA LEU A 939 34.47 -5.30 59.79
C LEU A 939 35.70 -4.45 59.44
N LEU A 940 36.15 -3.58 60.34
CA LEU A 940 37.37 -2.80 60.15
C LEU A 940 38.60 -3.72 60.09
N GLU A 941 38.67 -4.73 60.97
CA GLU A 941 39.74 -5.72 60.98
C GLU A 941 39.74 -6.54 59.69
N VAL A 942 38.56 -7.00 59.25
CA VAL A 942 38.39 -7.76 58.01
C VAL A 942 38.86 -6.94 56.80
N ILE A 943 38.40 -5.70 56.64
CA ILE A 943 38.78 -4.85 55.50
C ILE A 943 40.28 -4.54 55.51
N THR A 944 40.85 -4.31 56.70
CA THR A 944 42.28 -4.08 56.86
C THR A 944 43.08 -5.31 56.44
N ARG A 945 42.73 -6.50 56.90
CA ARG A 945 43.36 -7.76 56.46
C ARG A 945 43.17 -8.01 54.96
N GLN A 946 42.00 -7.68 54.42
CA GLN A 946 41.66 -7.85 53.00
C GLN A 946 42.56 -6.98 52.11
N TYR A 947 42.75 -5.69 52.40
CA TYR A 947 43.63 -4.84 51.59
C TYR A 947 45.09 -5.30 51.59
N TYR A 948 45.56 -5.84 52.72
CA TYR A 948 46.96 -6.20 52.94
C TYR A 948 47.26 -7.69 52.70
N GLU A 949 46.31 -8.48 52.19
CA GLU A 949 46.51 -9.92 51.90
C GLU A 949 47.74 -10.20 51.03
N ILE A 950 48.08 -9.29 50.11
CA ILE A 950 49.27 -9.40 49.25
C ILE A 950 50.59 -9.09 49.97
N ARG A 951 50.55 -8.87 51.27
CA ARG A 951 51.67 -8.60 52.16
C ARG A 951 51.56 -9.47 53.41
N THR A 952 52.69 -9.73 54.05
CA THR A 952 52.69 -10.38 55.37
C THR A 952 52.29 -9.35 56.41
N LEU A 953 51.01 -9.34 56.81
CA LEU A 953 50.51 -8.48 57.88
C LEU A 953 50.62 -9.21 59.22
N GLU A 954 51.54 -8.78 60.06
CA GLU A 954 51.87 -9.38 61.36
C GLU A 954 51.36 -8.52 62.52
N ASP A 955 51.25 -9.13 63.71
CA ASP A 955 50.86 -8.47 64.96
C ASP A 955 49.52 -7.70 64.91
N VAL A 956 48.55 -8.20 64.14
CA VAL A 956 47.25 -7.53 63.97
C VAL A 956 46.49 -7.48 65.29
N LYS A 957 46.11 -6.28 65.73
CA LYS A 957 45.31 -6.05 66.94
C LYS A 957 44.15 -5.12 66.64
N ALA A 958 42.95 -5.51 67.05
CA ALA A 958 41.75 -4.67 67.03
C ALA A 958 41.37 -4.29 68.46
N PHE A 959 41.10 -3.01 68.72
CA PHE A 959 40.74 -2.52 70.05
C PHE A 959 40.01 -1.17 69.98
N ASP A 960 39.24 -0.85 71.01
CA ASP A 960 38.59 0.45 71.16
C ASP A 960 39.43 1.42 72.00
N ARG A 961 39.49 2.68 71.57
CA ARG A 961 40.11 3.77 72.30
C ARG A 961 39.38 5.08 71.99
N ASP A 962 39.11 5.88 73.03
CA ASP A 962 38.45 7.19 72.91
C ASP A 962 37.13 7.14 72.10
N GLY A 963 36.37 6.04 72.25
CA GLY A 963 35.10 5.81 71.56
C GLY A 963 35.22 5.43 70.08
N LYS A 964 36.42 5.12 69.60
CA LYS A 964 36.72 4.73 68.20
C LYS A 964 37.40 3.36 68.15
N HIS A 965 37.10 2.60 67.11
CA HIS A 965 37.70 1.30 66.88
C HIS A 965 38.96 1.42 66.02
N PHE A 966 40.08 0.89 66.51
CA PHE A 966 41.39 0.90 65.84
C PHE A 966 41.85 -0.51 65.50
N VAL A 967 42.47 -0.65 64.34
CA VAL A 967 43.19 -1.86 63.92
C VAL A 967 44.64 -1.48 63.63
N THR A 968 45.58 -2.14 64.31
CA THR A 968 47.01 -1.93 64.09
C THR A 968 47.68 -3.19 63.56
N GLY A 969 48.80 -3.04 62.85
CA GLY A 969 49.58 -4.17 62.34
C GLY A 969 50.92 -3.74 61.73
N ASN A 970 51.75 -4.71 61.38
CA ASN A 970 53.07 -4.49 60.78
C ASN A 970 53.15 -5.18 59.41
N PHE A 971 53.73 -4.52 58.40
CA PHE A 971 53.97 -5.15 57.09
C PHE A 971 55.27 -4.68 56.45
N GLU A 972 55.83 -5.49 55.55
CA GLU A 972 57.05 -5.15 54.82
C GLU A 972 56.76 -4.57 53.44
N LEU A 973 57.44 -3.47 53.09
CA LEU A 973 57.40 -2.85 51.77
C LEU A 973 58.81 -2.46 51.33
N SER A 974 59.31 -3.10 50.27
CA SER A 974 60.64 -2.82 49.70
C SER A 974 61.80 -2.94 50.71
N GLY A 975 61.72 -3.91 51.63
CA GLY A 975 62.73 -4.13 52.68
C GLY A 975 62.56 -3.25 53.93
N GLU A 976 61.59 -2.34 53.96
CA GLU A 976 61.26 -1.52 55.13
C GLU A 976 60.07 -2.09 55.89
N ARG A 977 60.16 -2.20 57.22
CA ARG A 977 59.04 -2.57 58.09
C ARG A 977 58.21 -1.33 58.39
N LEU A 978 56.95 -1.35 57.96
CA LEU A 978 56.00 -0.26 58.13
C LEU A 978 54.95 -0.59 59.21
N HIS A 979 54.47 0.45 59.89
CA HIS A 979 53.41 0.36 60.89
C HIS A 979 52.09 0.82 60.27
N LEU A 980 51.04 0.04 60.42
CA LEU A 980 49.70 0.34 59.94
C LEU A 980 48.79 0.72 61.10
N ILE A 981 48.03 1.81 60.94
CA ILE A 981 46.87 2.14 61.76
C ILE A 981 45.66 2.33 60.83
N SER A 982 44.58 1.61 61.13
CA SER A 982 43.31 1.69 60.42
C SER A 982 42.21 2.07 61.41
N THR A 983 41.39 3.08 61.07
CA THR A 983 40.32 3.58 61.95
C THR A 983 39.18 4.20 61.15
N ALA A 984 38.00 4.27 61.76
CA ALA A 984 36.84 4.99 61.23
C ALA A 984 36.46 6.19 62.11
N THR A 985 35.96 7.27 61.50
CA THR A 985 35.49 8.48 62.18
C THR A 985 34.50 9.26 61.31
N ASP A 986 33.73 10.18 61.89
CA ASP A 986 33.07 11.28 61.17
C ASP A 986 34.00 12.48 60.97
N PHE A 987 33.62 13.39 60.06
CA PHE A 987 34.41 14.58 59.71
C PHE A 987 34.59 15.57 60.88
N ASP A 988 33.59 15.75 61.73
CA ASP A 988 33.67 16.67 62.87
C ASP A 988 34.69 16.17 63.91
N SER A 989 34.80 14.85 64.06
CA SER A 989 35.74 14.16 64.95
C SER A 989 37.09 13.84 64.30
N LEU A 990 37.34 14.28 63.06
CA LEU A 990 38.55 13.92 62.31
C LEU A 990 39.82 14.44 63.00
N ALA A 991 39.85 15.70 63.43
CA ALA A 991 41.03 16.28 64.09
C ALA A 991 41.42 15.52 65.37
N THR A 992 40.45 15.20 66.23
CA THR A 992 40.69 14.42 67.46
C THR A 992 41.06 12.97 67.17
N THR A 993 40.61 12.40 66.04
CA THR A 993 41.07 11.08 65.57
C THR A 993 42.53 11.10 65.19
N LEU A 994 42.99 12.15 64.49
CA LEU A 994 44.38 12.28 64.07
C LEU A 994 45.33 12.37 65.28
N ASP A 995 44.91 13.07 66.34
CA ASP A 995 45.66 13.12 67.61
C ASP A 995 45.80 11.70 68.22
N ALA A 996 44.71 10.92 68.25
CA ALA A 996 44.73 9.54 68.75
C ALA A 996 45.58 8.60 67.87
N VAL A 997 45.62 8.82 66.55
CA VAL A 997 46.50 8.08 65.64
C VAL A 997 47.97 8.34 65.96
N GLU A 998 48.34 9.61 66.21
CA GLU A 998 49.71 9.97 66.61
C GLU A 998 50.12 9.33 67.94
N ASP A 999 49.21 9.29 68.92
CA ASP A 999 49.45 8.62 70.21
C ASP A 999 49.70 7.11 70.06
N ILE A 1000 49.10 6.46 69.06
CA ILE A 1000 49.24 5.02 68.78
C ILE A 1000 50.46 4.70 67.90
N ALA A 1001 50.92 5.65 67.06
CA ALA A 1001 51.93 5.47 66.01
C ALA A 1001 53.31 4.97 66.49
N GLY A 1002 53.63 5.12 67.78
CA GLY A 1002 54.91 4.70 68.34
C GLY A 1002 56.09 5.60 67.91
N PRO A 1003 57.35 5.14 68.07
CA PRO A 1003 58.54 6.02 67.97
C PRO A 1003 59.02 6.33 66.54
N SER A 1004 58.50 5.65 65.51
CA SER A 1004 58.94 5.79 64.10
C SER A 1004 57.79 6.25 63.18
N PRO A 1005 57.30 7.50 63.34
CA PRO A 1005 56.17 8.04 62.58
C PRO A 1005 56.43 8.09 61.06
N GLU A 1006 57.69 8.15 60.62
CA GLU A 1006 58.10 8.11 59.20
C GLU A 1006 57.76 6.81 58.47
N ASN A 1007 57.53 5.74 59.23
CA ASN A 1007 57.13 4.43 58.71
C ASN A 1007 55.62 4.17 58.88
N LEU A 1008 54.86 5.17 59.32
CA LEU A 1008 53.43 5.05 59.56
C LEU A 1008 52.62 5.16 58.26
N ALA A 1009 51.77 4.16 58.02
CA ALA A 1009 50.71 4.18 57.03
C ALA A 1009 49.36 4.23 57.75
N VAL A 1010 48.52 5.21 57.41
CA VAL A 1010 47.20 5.38 58.02
C VAL A 1010 46.11 5.13 56.99
N ASP A 1011 45.19 4.22 57.28
CA ASP A 1011 43.97 4.01 56.50
C ASP A 1011 42.77 4.55 57.30
N LEU A 1012 42.22 5.68 56.86
CA LEU A 1012 41.17 6.39 57.57
C LEU A 1012 39.85 6.33 56.80
N TYR A 1013 38.81 5.82 57.45
CA TYR A 1013 37.47 5.71 56.90
C TYR A 1013 36.60 6.82 57.47
N LEU A 1014 36.10 7.71 56.61
CA LEU A 1014 35.52 8.98 56.98
C LEU A 1014 34.06 9.08 56.58
N SER A 1015 33.16 9.25 57.55
CA SER A 1015 31.75 9.57 57.29
C SER A 1015 31.62 11.07 57.08
N TRP A 1016 31.18 11.47 55.88
CA TRP A 1016 30.95 12.87 55.55
C TRP A 1016 29.81 13.00 54.55
N PRO A 1017 28.54 13.01 55.02
CA PRO A 1017 27.36 13.06 54.14
C PRO A 1017 27.36 14.26 53.18
N ASP A 1018 27.76 15.43 53.68
CA ASP A 1018 27.83 16.70 52.93
C ASP A 1018 29.18 16.91 52.22
N ALA A 1019 29.95 15.85 51.98
CA ALA A 1019 31.21 15.92 51.25
C ALA A 1019 31.00 16.51 49.84
N PRO A 1020 31.90 17.41 49.37
CA PRO A 1020 31.86 17.91 48.00
C PRO A 1020 31.86 16.76 46.97
N ALA A 1021 30.94 16.82 46.00
CA ALA A 1021 30.88 15.83 44.92
C ALA A 1021 32.09 15.92 43.97
N ASP A 1022 32.64 17.13 43.81
CA ASP A 1022 33.86 17.38 43.04
C ASP A 1022 35.11 16.87 43.80
N GLY A 1023 35.90 16.04 43.13
CA GLY A 1023 37.06 15.39 43.73
C GLY A 1023 38.21 16.34 44.07
N ASP A 1024 38.40 17.42 43.32
CA ASP A 1024 39.47 18.38 43.59
C ASP A 1024 39.11 19.26 44.80
N VAL A 1025 37.84 19.67 44.88
CA VAL A 1025 37.31 20.41 46.06
C VAL A 1025 37.39 19.55 47.32
N LEU A 1026 37.00 18.27 47.23
CA LEU A 1026 37.09 17.34 48.36
C LEU A 1026 38.54 17.15 48.82
N SER A 1027 39.47 16.95 47.88
CA SER A 1027 40.89 16.79 48.17
C SER A 1027 41.47 18.01 48.88
N ALA A 1028 41.19 19.22 48.37
CA ALA A 1028 41.64 20.47 48.99
C ALA A 1028 41.17 20.62 50.45
N ARG A 1029 39.93 20.22 50.77
CA ARG A 1029 39.41 20.26 52.15
C ARG A 1029 40.10 19.27 53.09
N LEU A 1030 40.33 18.04 52.63
CA LEU A 1030 41.04 17.05 53.43
C LEU A 1030 42.51 17.44 53.62
N GLN A 1031 43.13 18.00 52.58
CA GLN A 1031 44.48 18.55 52.62
C GLN A 1031 44.60 19.67 53.68
N GLU A 1032 43.62 20.58 53.78
CA GLU A 1032 43.56 21.62 54.83
C GLU A 1032 43.59 21.01 56.24
N VAL A 1033 42.75 20.00 56.51
CA VAL A 1033 42.67 19.35 57.82
C VAL A 1033 43.95 18.57 58.14
N LEU A 1034 44.49 17.82 57.17
CA LEU A 1034 45.73 17.07 57.35
C LEU A 1034 46.90 18.02 57.60
N ALA A 1035 47.03 19.12 56.85
CA ALA A 1035 48.11 20.09 57.02
C ALA A 1035 48.05 20.85 58.36
N ALA A 1036 46.86 21.02 58.94
CA ALA A 1036 46.69 21.63 60.26
C ALA A 1036 47.16 20.73 61.42
N HIS A 1037 47.21 19.41 61.21
CA HIS A 1037 47.69 18.45 62.22
C HIS A 1037 49.22 18.34 62.22
N SER A 1038 49.87 18.75 63.31
CA SER A 1038 51.33 18.85 63.41
C SER A 1038 52.11 17.54 63.21
N GLY A 1039 51.48 16.38 63.46
CA GLY A 1039 52.10 15.06 63.28
C GLY A 1039 52.04 14.50 61.86
N SER A 1040 51.04 14.90 61.06
CA SER A 1040 50.68 14.21 59.81
C SER A 1040 51.77 14.31 58.73
N GLY A 1041 52.52 15.41 58.70
CA GLY A 1041 53.62 15.63 57.77
C GLY A 1041 54.82 14.69 57.98
N ARG A 1042 54.90 14.02 59.14
CA ARG A 1042 55.92 13.00 59.41
C ARG A 1042 55.52 11.62 58.90
N TRP A 1043 54.23 11.36 58.67
CA TRP A 1043 53.76 10.05 58.26
C TRP A 1043 54.18 9.69 56.83
N ARG A 1044 54.30 8.39 56.54
CA ARG A 1044 54.63 7.93 55.18
C ARG A 1044 53.50 8.21 54.21
N ARG A 1045 52.27 7.87 54.62
CA ARG A 1045 51.04 8.12 53.86
C ARG A 1045 49.79 8.11 54.74
N VAL A 1046 48.76 8.78 54.24
CA VAL A 1046 47.38 8.68 54.73
C VAL A 1046 46.47 8.37 53.56
N THR A 1047 45.66 7.33 53.67
CA THR A 1047 44.62 7.02 52.70
C THR A 1047 43.26 7.25 53.34
N VAL A 1048 42.55 8.28 52.88
CA VAL A 1048 41.22 8.65 53.37
C VAL A 1048 40.16 8.10 52.42
N THR A 1049 39.29 7.21 52.91
CA THR A 1049 38.08 6.79 52.20
C THR A 1049 36.89 7.58 52.73
N VAL A 1050 36.32 8.45 51.91
CA VAL A 1050 35.19 9.32 52.27
C VAL A 1050 33.89 8.68 51.83
N PHE A 1051 32.96 8.53 52.76
CA PHE A 1051 31.60 8.09 52.51
C PHE A 1051 30.66 9.31 52.57
N GLY A 1052 30.35 9.85 51.39
CA GLY A 1052 29.33 10.89 51.17
C GLY A 1052 28.34 10.44 50.09
N ALA A 1053 27.79 11.38 49.30
CA ALA A 1053 26.91 11.06 48.16
C ALA A 1053 27.54 10.08 47.15
N VAL A 1054 28.87 10.14 46.99
CA VAL A 1054 29.68 9.17 46.25
C VAL A 1054 30.86 8.78 47.15
N THR A 1055 31.16 7.48 47.24
CA THR A 1055 32.34 7.02 47.97
C THR A 1055 33.60 7.36 47.18
N ARG A 1056 34.52 8.13 47.79
CA ARG A 1056 35.79 8.55 47.18
C ARG A 1056 36.97 8.08 48.01
N LYS A 1057 38.10 7.77 47.37
CA LYS A 1057 39.35 7.39 48.08
C LYS A 1057 40.48 8.31 47.67
N MET A 1058 41.19 8.87 48.63
CA MET A 1058 42.28 9.82 48.39
C MET A 1058 43.48 9.39 49.18
N THR A 1059 44.63 9.27 48.52
CA THR A 1059 45.89 8.92 49.18
C THR A 1059 46.81 10.13 49.15
N TYR A 1060 47.26 10.53 50.32
CA TYR A 1060 48.24 11.59 50.51
C TYR A 1060 49.57 10.96 50.92
N ARG A 1061 50.65 11.29 50.21
CA ARG A 1061 51.99 10.76 50.46
C ARG A 1061 53.04 11.85 50.34
N ARG A 1062 54.23 11.60 50.86
CA ARG A 1062 55.37 12.51 50.69
C ARG A 1062 55.86 12.54 49.24
N THR A 1063 56.12 13.74 48.72
CA THR A 1063 56.61 14.02 47.36
C THR A 1063 58.12 13.86 47.22
N THR A 1064 58.89 14.07 48.30
CA THR A 1064 60.35 13.98 48.33
C THR A 1064 60.88 13.33 49.63
N VAL A 1065 62.05 12.69 49.55
CA VAL A 1065 62.67 11.94 50.66
C VAL A 1065 63.27 12.88 51.74
N GLU A 1066 63.65 14.10 51.37
CA GLU A 1066 64.20 15.11 52.28
C GLU A 1066 63.07 15.82 53.03
N GLY A 1067 62.88 15.44 54.31
CA GLY A 1067 61.70 15.80 55.10
C GLY A 1067 61.57 17.29 55.41
N SER A 1068 60.58 17.94 54.79
CA SER A 1068 59.84 19.09 55.34
C SER A 1068 58.57 19.47 54.55
N GLU A 1069 58.23 18.79 53.45
CA GLU A 1069 57.03 19.11 52.66
C GLU A 1069 55.76 18.42 53.20
N PRO A 1070 54.58 19.07 53.12
CA PRO A 1070 53.30 18.47 53.49
C PRO A 1070 52.99 17.26 52.60
N LEU A 1071 52.22 16.30 53.14
CA LEU A 1071 51.68 15.20 52.34
C LEU A 1071 50.91 15.78 51.14
N ALA A 1072 51.11 15.26 49.93
CA ALA A 1072 50.35 15.69 48.75
C ALA A 1072 49.54 14.52 48.19
N GLU A 1073 48.39 14.81 47.58
CA GLU A 1073 47.55 13.79 46.96
C GLU A 1073 48.26 13.10 45.80
N ASP A 1074 48.21 11.77 45.77
CA ASP A 1074 48.51 10.96 44.60
C ASP A 1074 47.28 10.80 43.71
N THR A 1075 47.11 11.73 42.77
CA THR A 1075 45.95 11.79 41.87
C THR A 1075 45.85 10.60 40.92
N ILE A 1076 46.94 9.87 40.66
CA ILE A 1076 46.95 8.68 39.79
C ILE A 1076 46.12 7.55 40.39
N ILE A 1077 46.19 7.40 41.72
CA ILE A 1077 45.44 6.38 42.47
C ILE A 1077 44.19 6.95 43.16
N ARG A 1078 43.68 8.11 42.70
CA ARG A 1078 42.39 8.63 43.17
C ARG A 1078 41.30 7.58 42.96
N ASP A 1079 40.41 7.45 43.95
CA ASP A 1079 39.41 6.39 44.17
C ASP A 1079 39.94 4.95 44.16
N MET A 1080 41.25 4.77 44.34
CA MET A 1080 41.92 3.47 44.43
C MET A 1080 42.76 3.39 45.70
N HIS A 1081 42.71 2.24 46.39
CA HIS A 1081 43.62 2.01 47.52
C HIS A 1081 45.04 1.73 46.99
N PRO A 1082 46.12 2.21 47.63
CA PRO A 1082 47.50 1.99 47.15
C PRO A 1082 47.83 0.51 46.89
N LEU A 1083 47.36 -0.38 47.76
CA LEU A 1083 47.56 -1.83 47.58
C LEU A 1083 46.73 -2.44 46.45
N THR A 1084 45.58 -1.83 46.10
CA THR A 1084 44.85 -2.20 44.87
C THR A 1084 45.68 -1.83 43.63
N GLY A 1085 46.27 -0.63 43.60
CA GLY A 1085 47.15 -0.21 42.50
C GLY A 1085 48.39 -1.10 42.36
N GLN A 1086 48.91 -1.60 43.48
CA GLN A 1086 49.99 -2.58 43.46
C GLN A 1086 49.56 -3.93 42.89
N ARG A 1087 48.39 -4.47 43.27
CA ARG A 1087 47.87 -5.74 42.72
C ARG A 1087 47.64 -5.69 41.22
N LEU A 1088 47.17 -4.55 40.73
CA LEU A 1088 46.92 -4.30 39.31
C LEU A 1088 48.17 -3.89 38.54
N ASP A 1089 49.36 -3.97 39.15
CA ASP A 1089 50.64 -3.64 38.52
C ASP A 1089 50.70 -2.23 37.91
N LEU A 1090 50.00 -1.26 38.53
CA LEU A 1090 49.85 0.10 38.00
C LEU A 1090 51.21 0.79 37.75
N TRP A 1091 52.24 0.43 38.52
CA TRP A 1091 53.62 0.92 38.36
C TRP A 1091 54.24 0.63 36.99
N ARG A 1092 53.73 -0.37 36.25
CA ARG A 1092 54.16 -0.67 34.86
C ARG A 1092 53.79 0.44 33.88
N LEU A 1093 52.83 1.30 34.23
CA LEU A 1093 52.38 2.43 33.41
C LEU A 1093 53.22 3.71 33.60
N LYS A 1094 54.32 3.67 34.37
CA LYS A 1094 55.17 4.84 34.70
C LYS A 1094 55.72 5.62 33.49
N ASN A 1095 55.79 4.99 32.32
CA ASN A 1095 56.26 5.61 31.06
C ASN A 1095 55.16 6.33 30.27
N PHE A 1096 53.94 6.37 30.79
CA PHE A 1096 52.81 7.09 30.21
C PHE A 1096 52.41 8.27 31.09
N ASP A 1097 51.92 9.33 30.46
CA ASP A 1097 51.11 10.36 31.11
C ASP A 1097 49.65 10.07 30.80
N GLY A 1098 48.74 10.34 31.72
CA GLY A 1098 47.34 10.05 31.44
C GLY A 1098 46.39 10.47 32.53
N VAL A 1099 45.11 10.41 32.17
CA VAL A 1099 44.00 10.74 33.06
C VAL A 1099 43.11 9.52 33.25
N ARG A 1100 42.53 9.42 34.43
CA ARG A 1100 41.53 8.41 34.72
C ARG A 1100 40.19 8.83 34.13
N LEU A 1101 39.53 7.91 33.44
CA LEU A 1101 38.19 8.10 32.86
C LEU A 1101 37.13 7.44 33.77
N PRO A 1102 35.86 7.88 33.69
CA PRO A 1102 34.75 7.21 34.34
C PRO A 1102 34.66 5.74 33.93
N ALA A 1103 34.48 4.86 34.91
CA ALA A 1103 34.44 3.41 34.71
C ALA A 1103 33.39 2.78 35.64
N SER A 1104 32.91 1.59 35.27
CA SER A 1104 31.94 0.84 36.08
C SER A 1104 32.57 0.45 37.42
N ALA A 1105 31.75 0.34 38.48
CA ALA A 1105 32.23 -0.03 39.81
C ALA A 1105 33.08 -1.32 39.76
N GLY A 1106 34.26 -1.30 40.40
CA GLY A 1106 35.22 -2.42 40.36
C GLY A 1106 36.15 -2.44 39.14
N THR A 1107 36.00 -1.50 38.19
CA THR A 1107 36.90 -1.30 37.05
C THR A 1107 37.54 0.08 37.07
N TYR A 1108 38.70 0.22 36.46
CA TYR A 1108 39.47 1.46 36.37
C TYR A 1108 39.88 1.67 34.93
N LEU A 1109 39.47 2.78 34.32
CA LEU A 1109 39.80 3.10 32.93
C LEU A 1109 40.77 4.27 32.89
N PHE A 1110 41.83 4.13 32.11
CA PHE A 1110 42.83 5.18 31.90
C PHE A 1110 42.92 5.52 30.42
N HIS A 1111 42.98 6.81 30.11
CA HIS A 1111 43.46 7.28 28.81
C HIS A 1111 44.90 7.71 28.98
N LEU A 1112 45.79 6.96 28.34
CA LEU A 1112 47.22 7.10 28.46
C LEU A 1112 47.82 7.57 27.14
N THR A 1113 48.82 8.44 27.24
CA THR A 1113 49.65 8.91 26.15
C THR A 1113 51.11 8.63 26.51
N SER A 1114 51.86 7.98 25.61
CA SER A 1114 53.25 7.64 25.88
C SER A 1114 54.12 8.90 26.03
N LYS A 1115 54.96 8.94 27.09
CA LYS A 1115 55.95 10.02 27.30
C LYS A 1115 56.98 10.12 26.18
N ALA A 1116 57.27 9.00 25.53
CA ALA A 1116 58.24 8.92 24.44
C ALA A 1116 57.61 9.11 23.05
N ASN A 1117 56.29 8.87 22.90
CA ASN A 1117 55.59 9.02 21.64
C ASN A 1117 54.15 9.54 21.85
N PRO A 1118 53.88 10.84 21.65
CA PRO A 1118 52.54 11.41 21.81
C PRO A 1118 51.46 10.84 20.88
N SER A 1119 51.83 10.15 19.79
CA SER A 1119 50.86 9.48 18.92
C SER A 1119 50.44 8.09 19.41
N ASP A 1120 51.14 7.53 20.41
CA ASP A 1120 50.79 6.26 21.06
C ASP A 1120 49.84 6.55 22.23
N GLU A 1121 48.55 6.61 21.89
CA GLU A 1121 47.44 6.74 22.82
C GLU A 1121 46.76 5.40 23.04
N ARG A 1122 46.45 5.07 24.31
CA ARG A 1122 45.82 3.80 24.68
C ARG A 1122 44.73 4.00 25.71
N LEU A 1123 43.66 3.20 25.59
CA LEU A 1123 42.75 2.97 26.70
C LEU A 1123 43.19 1.71 27.44
N VAL A 1124 43.48 1.85 28.73
CA VAL A 1124 43.85 0.72 29.59
C VAL A 1124 42.81 0.57 30.68
N ALA A 1125 42.09 -0.56 30.64
CA ALA A 1125 41.16 -0.94 31.69
C ALA A 1125 41.83 -1.91 32.67
N LEU A 1126 41.71 -1.65 33.96
CA LEU A 1126 42.21 -2.51 35.03
C LEU A 1126 41.02 -2.95 35.89
N ALA A 1127 40.98 -4.21 36.32
CA ALA A 1127 39.92 -4.68 37.22
C ALA A 1127 40.37 -5.84 38.10
N GLU A 1128 39.72 -5.99 39.24
CA GLU A 1128 39.91 -7.14 40.12
C GLU A 1128 38.76 -8.14 39.93
N ILE A 1129 39.09 -9.42 39.76
CA ILE A 1129 38.16 -10.54 39.72
C ILE A 1129 38.21 -11.18 41.09
N ARG A 1130 37.16 -10.96 41.87
CA ARG A 1130 37.20 -11.29 43.29
C ARG A 1130 36.60 -12.64 43.64
N GLY A 1131 35.79 -13.22 42.76
CA GLY A 1131 35.25 -14.58 42.86
C GLY A 1131 35.49 -15.35 41.57
N ILE A 1132 35.50 -16.69 41.65
CA ILE A 1132 35.56 -17.56 40.47
C ILE A 1132 34.61 -18.73 40.68
N THR A 1133 33.66 -18.86 39.77
CA THR A 1133 32.86 -20.07 39.58
C THR A 1133 33.20 -20.61 38.20
N THR A 1134 33.67 -21.85 38.12
CA THR A 1134 33.87 -22.51 36.82
C THR A 1134 32.67 -23.39 36.54
N GLN A 1135 31.95 -23.12 35.45
CA GLN A 1135 30.89 -24.00 34.99
C GLN A 1135 31.48 -25.04 34.06
N LEU A 1136 31.18 -26.31 34.32
CA LEU A 1136 31.67 -27.45 33.55
C LEU A 1136 30.50 -28.14 32.85
N ASP A 1137 30.71 -28.64 31.64
CA ASP A 1137 29.77 -29.56 30.98
C ASP A 1137 29.88 -30.97 31.58
N ASP A 1138 29.01 -31.87 31.14
CA ASP A 1138 29.02 -33.28 31.54
C ASP A 1138 30.34 -34.01 31.18
N ALA A 1139 31.14 -33.45 30.26
CA ALA A 1139 32.46 -33.92 29.87
C ALA A 1139 33.62 -33.24 30.65
N GLY A 1140 33.29 -32.37 31.62
CA GLY A 1140 34.25 -31.64 32.45
C GLY A 1140 34.95 -30.47 31.74
N ASN A 1141 34.52 -30.05 30.56
CA ASN A 1141 35.04 -28.87 29.86
C ASN A 1141 34.44 -27.59 30.41
N ILE A 1142 35.23 -26.51 30.39
CA ILE A 1142 34.77 -25.19 30.82
C ILE A 1142 33.72 -24.68 29.84
N VAL A 1143 32.48 -24.56 30.31
CA VAL A 1143 31.35 -23.97 29.58
C VAL A 1143 31.33 -22.47 29.74
N ALA A 1144 31.62 -21.97 30.94
CA ALA A 1144 31.69 -20.56 31.24
C ALA A 1144 32.58 -20.31 32.47
N VAL A 1145 33.18 -19.12 32.53
CA VAL A 1145 33.76 -18.56 33.76
C VAL A 1145 33.09 -17.22 34.03
N PRO A 1146 31.85 -17.24 34.58
CA PRO A 1146 30.97 -16.08 34.54
C PRO A 1146 31.56 -14.83 35.19
N GLU A 1147 32.33 -14.95 36.27
CA GLU A 1147 32.95 -13.78 36.91
C GLU A 1147 34.03 -13.15 36.02
N ILE A 1148 34.86 -13.96 35.34
CA ILE A 1148 35.89 -13.45 34.44
C ILE A 1148 35.23 -12.77 33.23
N GLU A 1149 34.26 -13.44 32.60
CA GLU A 1149 33.54 -12.93 31.44
C GLU A 1149 32.81 -11.62 31.76
N ARG A 1150 32.14 -11.55 32.93
CA ARG A 1150 31.46 -10.33 33.40
C ARG A 1150 32.43 -9.18 33.64
N THR A 1151 33.57 -9.42 34.29
CA THR A 1151 34.56 -8.36 34.53
C THR A 1151 35.18 -7.87 33.22
N VAL A 1152 35.47 -8.78 32.29
CA VAL A 1152 35.92 -8.40 30.95
C VAL A 1152 34.86 -7.57 30.23
N ALA A 1153 33.60 -7.99 30.24
CA ALA A 1153 32.51 -7.24 29.63
C ALA A 1153 32.41 -5.82 30.20
N ALA A 1154 32.54 -5.65 31.53
CA ALA A 1154 32.53 -4.34 32.18
C ALA A 1154 33.74 -3.46 31.78
N CYS A 1155 34.93 -4.02 31.67
CA CYS A 1155 36.12 -3.31 31.15
C CYS A 1155 35.93 -2.88 29.70
N LEU A 1156 35.41 -3.77 28.86
CA LEU A 1156 35.17 -3.51 27.44
C LEU A 1156 34.04 -2.51 27.23
N ASP A 1157 33.01 -2.49 28.08
CA ASP A 1157 31.98 -1.45 28.09
C ASP A 1157 32.60 -0.06 28.35
N GLY A 1158 33.47 0.08 29.36
CA GLY A 1158 34.22 1.31 29.60
C GLY A 1158 35.03 1.77 28.38
N ILE A 1159 35.78 0.84 27.76
CA ILE A 1159 36.54 1.12 26.53
C ILE A 1159 35.62 1.52 25.38
N ARG A 1160 34.51 0.81 25.18
CA ARG A 1160 33.55 1.08 24.10
C ARG A 1160 32.86 2.43 24.29
N ARG A 1161 32.43 2.78 25.51
CA ARG A 1161 31.87 4.11 25.81
C ARG A 1161 32.88 5.22 25.49
N ALA A 1162 34.13 5.05 25.91
CA ALA A 1162 35.19 6.01 25.61
C ALA A 1162 35.48 6.10 24.11
N GLN A 1163 35.41 4.98 23.37
CA GLN A 1163 35.57 4.98 21.92
C GLN A 1163 34.37 5.56 21.15
N ALA A 1164 33.15 5.34 21.62
CA ALA A 1164 31.94 5.87 21.00
C ALA A 1164 31.96 7.41 20.94
N GLY A 1165 32.53 8.06 21.95
CA GLY A 1165 32.76 9.52 21.97
C GLY A 1165 33.86 10.02 21.02
N ARG A 1166 34.67 9.15 20.39
CA ARG A 1166 35.83 9.52 19.54
C ARG A 1166 35.55 9.52 18.03
N GLY A 1167 34.33 9.19 17.59
CA GLY A 1167 33.96 9.22 16.17
C GLY A 1167 34.81 8.30 15.28
N LYS A 1168 35.35 8.81 14.15
CA LYS A 1168 36.10 8.00 13.17
C LYS A 1168 37.52 7.58 13.59
N LYS A 1169 38.11 8.17 14.64
CA LYS A 1169 39.49 7.87 15.10
C LYS A 1169 39.47 6.93 16.30
N ARG A 1170 39.32 5.64 16.03
CA ARG A 1170 39.38 4.57 17.06
C ARG A 1170 40.83 4.30 17.47
N LEU A 1171 41.01 3.85 18.71
CA LEU A 1171 42.30 3.41 19.24
C LEU A 1171 42.35 1.89 19.16
N ASP A 1172 43.41 1.36 18.54
CA ASP A 1172 43.54 -0.09 18.26
C ASP A 1172 44.55 -0.80 19.17
N ALA A 1173 45.20 -0.07 20.07
CA ALA A 1173 46.20 -0.58 21.01
C ALA A 1173 45.71 -0.60 22.47
N ASN A 1174 44.40 -0.81 22.69
CA ASN A 1174 43.81 -0.81 24.02
C ASN A 1174 44.16 -2.09 24.78
N ARG A 1175 44.15 -2.03 26.11
CA ARG A 1175 44.52 -3.17 26.98
C ARG A 1175 43.56 -3.37 28.12
N VAL A 1176 43.41 -4.62 28.56
CA VAL A 1176 42.69 -4.98 29.78
C VAL A 1176 43.64 -5.75 30.70
N VAL A 1177 43.73 -5.39 31.97
CA VAL A 1177 44.50 -6.12 33.00
C VAL A 1177 43.56 -6.56 34.11
N LEU A 1178 43.57 -7.85 34.41
CA LEU A 1178 42.67 -8.48 35.35
C LEU A 1178 43.48 -9.16 36.45
N TYR A 1179 43.20 -8.83 37.71
CA TYR A 1179 43.81 -9.51 38.86
C TYR A 1179 42.79 -10.42 39.53
N VAL A 1180 43.07 -11.71 39.59
CA VAL A 1180 42.21 -12.75 40.17
C VAL A 1180 42.59 -13.01 41.62
N TRP A 1181 41.69 -12.70 42.55
CA TRP A 1181 41.89 -12.92 43.98
C TRP A 1181 41.92 -14.41 44.38
N PRO A 1182 40.93 -15.23 44.00
CA PRO A 1182 40.90 -16.64 44.39
C PRO A 1182 42.00 -17.43 43.67
N VAL A 1183 42.35 -18.58 44.23
CA VAL A 1183 43.13 -19.58 43.49
C VAL A 1183 42.24 -20.12 42.38
N LEU A 1184 42.71 -20.01 41.14
CA LEU A 1184 42.04 -20.55 39.97
C LEU A 1184 42.23 -22.07 39.95
N ASN A 1185 41.16 -22.79 40.29
CA ASN A 1185 41.11 -24.25 40.28
C ASN A 1185 40.82 -24.80 38.88
N VAL A 1186 41.62 -24.39 37.89
CA VAL A 1186 41.51 -24.82 36.50
C VAL A 1186 42.83 -25.47 36.07
N PRO A 1187 42.82 -26.69 35.50
CA PRO A 1187 44.01 -27.32 34.94
C PRO A 1187 44.71 -26.40 33.92
N ALA A 1188 46.04 -26.32 33.97
CA ALA A 1188 46.82 -25.38 33.16
C ALA A 1188 46.61 -25.57 31.64
N ASP A 1189 46.35 -26.79 31.18
CA ASP A 1189 46.04 -27.14 29.78
C ASP A 1189 44.66 -26.63 29.31
N ARG A 1190 43.76 -26.26 30.24
CA ARG A 1190 42.40 -25.79 29.94
C ARG A 1190 42.22 -24.28 30.03
N ILE A 1191 43.24 -23.52 30.45
CA ILE A 1191 43.20 -22.06 30.53
C ILE A 1191 42.90 -21.41 29.16
N ALA A 1192 43.39 -22.00 28.07
CA ALA A 1192 43.14 -21.53 26.70
C ALA A 1192 41.64 -21.54 26.31
N THR A 1193 40.82 -22.35 26.98
CA THR A 1193 39.36 -22.39 26.76
C THR A 1193 38.69 -21.12 27.28
N ILE A 1194 39.20 -20.52 28.36
CA ILE A 1194 38.70 -19.24 28.89
C ILE A 1194 38.90 -18.12 27.85
N ALA A 1195 40.05 -18.09 27.17
CA ALA A 1195 40.32 -17.12 26.11
C ALA A 1195 39.37 -17.27 24.91
N ARG A 1196 38.98 -18.50 24.55
CA ARG A 1196 38.02 -18.77 23.47
C ARG A 1196 36.62 -18.25 23.79
N HIS A 1197 36.17 -18.39 25.04
CA HIS A 1197 34.88 -17.86 25.49
C HIS A 1197 34.84 -16.33 25.54
N ILE A 1198 35.97 -15.69 25.88
CA ILE A 1198 36.06 -14.23 25.95
C ILE A 1198 36.24 -13.59 24.57
N ALA A 1199 36.83 -14.29 23.59
CA ALA A 1199 37.18 -13.73 22.30
C ALA A 1199 36.02 -13.01 21.57
N PRO A 1200 34.78 -13.54 21.50
CA PRO A 1200 33.64 -12.85 20.91
C PRO A 1200 33.35 -11.50 21.58
N LEU A 1201 33.53 -11.41 22.90
CA LEU A 1201 33.30 -10.18 23.66
C LEU A 1201 34.29 -9.08 23.30
N THR A 1202 35.49 -9.41 22.79
CA THR A 1202 36.55 -8.41 22.48
C THR A 1202 36.36 -7.69 21.15
N ILE A 1203 35.46 -8.18 20.29
CA ILE A 1203 35.27 -7.68 18.93
C ILE A 1203 34.86 -6.19 18.97
N GLY A 1204 35.54 -5.39 18.15
CA GLY A 1204 35.32 -3.94 18.03
C GLY A 1204 35.93 -3.10 19.16
N ALA A 1205 36.54 -3.69 20.18
CA ALA A 1205 37.13 -2.93 21.29
C ALA A 1205 38.52 -2.34 21.01
N GLY A 1206 39.09 -2.54 19.81
CA GLY A 1206 40.44 -2.07 19.45
C GLY A 1206 41.49 -2.59 20.43
N LEU A 1207 41.38 -3.87 20.79
CA LEU A 1207 42.12 -4.47 21.90
C LEU A 1207 43.38 -5.17 21.39
N GLU A 1208 44.53 -4.81 21.95
CA GLU A 1208 45.82 -5.44 21.70
C GLU A 1208 46.00 -6.70 22.56
N GLU A 1209 45.64 -6.62 23.85
CA GLU A 1209 45.91 -7.68 24.82
C GLU A 1209 44.92 -7.65 26.01
N ILE A 1210 44.58 -8.83 26.52
CA ILE A 1210 44.04 -9.02 27.88
C ILE A 1210 45.09 -9.77 28.72
N THR A 1211 45.54 -9.16 29.81
CA THR A 1211 46.46 -9.78 30.76
C THR A 1211 45.69 -10.28 31.98
N LEU A 1212 45.77 -11.58 32.29
CA LEU A 1212 45.17 -12.20 33.47
C LEU A 1212 46.27 -12.58 34.49
N ILE A 1213 46.23 -11.98 35.68
CA ILE A 1213 47.14 -12.24 36.80
C ILE A 1213 46.40 -13.11 37.82
N ALA A 1214 46.81 -14.37 37.99
CA ALA A 1214 46.12 -15.32 38.88
C ALA A 1214 47.09 -16.28 39.58
N ARG A 1215 46.65 -16.83 40.73
CA ARG A 1215 47.30 -17.96 41.41
C ARG A 1215 46.66 -19.26 40.94
N LEU A 1216 47.44 -20.27 40.54
CA LEU A 1216 46.93 -21.59 40.14
C LEU A 1216 47.08 -22.59 41.29
N ALA A 1217 46.14 -23.52 41.43
CA ALA A 1217 46.31 -24.64 42.34
C ALA A 1217 47.38 -25.60 41.80
N GLU A 1218 48.40 -25.92 42.60
CA GLU A 1218 49.36 -26.96 42.23
C GLU A 1218 48.62 -28.28 42.04
N THR A 1219 48.77 -28.87 40.85
CA THR A 1219 48.33 -30.25 40.63
C THR A 1219 49.35 -31.15 41.31
N PRO A 1220 49.00 -31.97 42.31
CA PRO A 1220 49.99 -32.82 42.95
C PRO A 1220 50.51 -33.84 41.93
N GLY A 1221 51.76 -33.67 41.47
CA GLY A 1221 52.47 -34.61 40.59
C GLY A 1221 52.81 -34.14 39.18
N ALA A 1222 53.15 -32.85 38.98
CA ALA A 1222 53.76 -32.36 37.74
C ALA A 1222 55.29 -32.31 37.84
#